data_AF-A0A7K3LEE7-F1
#
_entry.id   AF-A0A7K3LEE7-F1
#
_cell.length_a   1.000
_cell.length_b   1.000
_cell.length_c   1.000
_cell.angle_alpha   90.00
_cell.angle_beta   90.00
_cell.angle_gamma   90.00
#
_symmetry.space_group_name_H-M   'P 1'
#
loop_
_entity.id
_entity.type
_entity.pdbx_description
1 polymer ?
#
loop_
_entity_poly.entity_id
_entity_poly.type
_entity_poly.pdbx_seq_one_letter_code
_entity_poly.pdbx_strand_id
1 'polypeptide(L)'
;MGGVEASAGFAYQHAQAVQQALVLAADPGLYAIRVEAENDVVDVEIHSVGGQLVKGFQFKRRNQGDTWGQQELIDELARWSGLAAQHSTATYEFVTNGRLGRTGLKVRDALEKACSGNLNDIRQLIAGKTGDIAVSDDSLARASIRAEDLAYADLIGDAQSRAKALLLNVISEAEADERGRWVVLELVNMITERSGLPDKNARIITRDEVLQLLATPQDRIPTKQWGDELKKEFCASVPTCADEASVELACRPDAATGTGSATTPQLLEQWAAPRVVRLLTGVSGSGKSTVVLDMQRRAAERGVVVIATNAENYIAGRLAALVAVGLNRHTYIGAHPAVGTAVLADPGVVIVIDGVTEIPAETRENLEKELKQFLTASQRAELVLVGRGVTMMRAMLSRSVAVTDLVVCPMSEDQQCQIVGAFYQLEADLARWLVRQVGHVMQDVATNPLMLLLSAKAIALQGDVSSPASVFQTVISDIAEQCGYPDASVLVAGLGMAYAKLLDGQKRYCDTLDWVALLNEVADRLTDAGHSVTVRRLREFGSETGLVRSAPFDTVRPFHDSFADFLAGVALSRSLAHLPIHLGQHDRARARFLAQLSGVSDRLAHLLTRDLPFTAVNVVPYERRSPEPSWLDETKRHLDQLLPTSAVRPTIAYWEDASGRVVVTVGACIEGWLGAAVPERAVIESGWTFRLGEGKGPLTVAIRIGHRWLDRHLTPPSFSEVPVPHTLEESRALLAAHSQVLLQRRSELSSLMELTGPDAEALTEVATQRIQFAISDHHVDEERDRGVWFRERPELRTGEEVVIGELPDSAEWSGHGSVDSFVTTSAAQSSSRDLQQSINAMVGRTWI
;
A
#
# COMPACT_ATOMS: atom_id res chain seq x y z
N MET A 1 -10.34 7.38 40.67
CA MET A 1 -10.37 6.20 39.78
C MET A 1 -9.30 6.44 38.72
N GLY A 2 -8.09 5.91 38.92
CA GLY A 2 -6.99 6.04 37.95
C GLY A 2 -6.96 4.80 37.07
N GLY A 3 -7.49 4.90 35.85
CA GLY A 3 -7.46 3.85 34.84
C GLY A 3 -6.32 4.05 33.84
N VAL A 4 -6.12 3.06 32.96
CA VAL A 4 -5.18 3.11 31.81
C VAL A 4 -5.42 4.37 30.95
N GLU A 5 -6.67 4.82 30.86
CA GLU A 5 -7.07 6.01 30.09
C GLU A 5 -6.51 7.32 30.66
N ALA A 6 -6.49 7.48 31.98
CA ALA A 6 -5.91 8.65 32.64
C ALA A 6 -4.38 8.69 32.41
N SER A 7 -3.72 7.53 32.53
CA SER A 7 -2.26 7.41 32.31
C SER A 7 -1.86 7.77 30.88
N ALA A 8 -2.65 7.35 29.88
CA ALA A 8 -2.41 7.71 28.48
C ALA A 8 -2.78 9.17 28.15
N GLY A 9 -3.69 9.80 28.91
CA GLY A 9 -3.95 11.24 28.87
C GLY A 9 -2.74 12.07 29.28
N PHE A 10 -2.16 11.75 30.43
CA PHE A 10 -0.96 12.43 30.92
C PHE A 10 0.21 12.29 29.95
N ALA A 11 0.43 11.12 29.36
CA ALA A 11 1.54 10.90 28.43
C ALA A 11 1.51 11.85 27.22
N TYR A 12 0.36 11.99 26.54
CA TYR A 12 0.19 12.89 25.40
C TYR A 12 0.50 14.35 25.75
N GLN A 13 -0.04 14.82 26.87
CA GLN A 13 0.08 16.22 27.29
C GLN A 13 1.51 16.58 27.67
N HIS A 14 2.21 15.68 28.35
CA HIS A 14 3.62 15.86 28.70
C HIS A 14 4.51 15.83 27.44
N ALA A 15 4.22 14.97 26.47
CA ALA A 15 4.95 14.96 25.19
C ALA A 15 4.81 16.30 24.43
N GLN A 16 3.63 16.91 24.44
CA GLN A 16 3.43 18.25 23.88
C GLN A 16 4.22 19.32 24.64
N ALA A 17 4.28 19.25 25.97
CA ALA A 17 5.08 20.17 26.77
C ALA A 17 6.60 20.05 26.47
N VAL A 18 7.10 18.83 26.22
CA VAL A 18 8.50 18.60 25.81
C VAL A 18 8.84 19.32 24.51
N GLN A 19 7.92 19.31 23.54
CA GLN A 19 8.09 20.05 22.29
C GLN A 19 8.30 21.54 22.54
N GLN A 20 7.56 22.13 23.48
CA GLN A 20 7.70 23.54 23.84
C GLN A 20 8.99 23.82 24.63
N ALA A 21 9.45 22.88 25.45
CA ALA A 21 10.75 23.01 26.13
C ALA A 21 11.91 23.10 25.13
N LEU A 22 11.88 22.27 24.06
CA LEU A 22 12.89 22.31 23.01
C LEU A 22 12.86 23.61 22.19
N VAL A 23 11.72 24.32 22.11
CA VAL A 23 11.64 25.63 21.46
C VAL A 23 12.50 26.69 22.20
N LEU A 24 12.65 26.58 23.52
CA LEU A 24 13.52 27.49 24.30
C LEU A 24 14.96 27.47 23.80
N ALA A 25 15.47 26.29 23.42
CA ALA A 25 16.83 26.15 22.93
C ALA A 25 17.00 26.78 21.53
N ALA A 26 15.96 26.74 20.71
CA ALA A 26 15.97 27.24 19.33
C ALA A 26 15.83 28.78 19.23
N ASP A 27 15.11 29.42 20.15
CA ASP A 27 14.85 30.87 20.12
C ASP A 27 15.58 31.62 21.27
N PRO A 28 16.59 32.45 20.96
CA PRO A 28 17.30 33.25 21.96
C PRO A 28 16.45 34.30 22.68
N GLY A 29 15.27 34.67 22.14
CA GLY A 29 14.35 35.63 22.75
C GLY A 29 13.52 35.05 23.91
N LEU A 30 13.54 33.73 24.08
CA LEU A 30 12.81 33.01 25.13
C LEU A 30 13.73 32.69 26.32
N TYR A 31 13.15 32.66 27.51
CA TYR A 31 13.89 32.42 28.75
C TYR A 31 13.47 31.13 29.45
N ALA A 32 12.16 30.89 29.58
CA ALA A 32 11.68 29.74 30.33
C ALA A 32 10.28 29.32 29.90
N ILE A 33 9.93 28.07 30.21
CA ILE A 33 8.55 27.61 30.23
C ILE A 33 8.13 27.39 31.68
N ARG A 34 6.87 27.68 31.99
CA ARG A 34 6.20 27.23 33.21
C ARG A 34 5.19 26.16 32.83
N VAL A 35 5.23 25.02 33.51
CA VAL A 35 4.35 23.88 33.24
C VAL A 35 3.47 23.60 34.46
N GLU A 36 2.17 23.48 34.27
CA GLU A 36 1.22 23.17 35.34
C GLU A 36 0.32 22.01 34.91
N ALA A 37 0.22 20.96 35.73
CA ALA A 37 -0.66 19.83 35.49
C ALA A 37 -1.79 19.80 36.52
N GLU A 38 -3.03 20.02 36.08
CA GLU A 38 -4.22 19.98 36.94
C GLU A 38 -5.39 19.31 36.21
N ASN A 39 -6.08 18.35 36.86
CA ASN A 39 -7.33 17.74 36.40
C ASN A 39 -7.34 17.31 34.92
N ASP A 40 -6.41 16.43 34.53
CA ASP A 40 -6.26 15.92 33.15
C ASP A 40 -5.99 17.02 32.11
N VAL A 41 -5.25 18.06 32.49
CA VAL A 41 -4.79 19.15 31.63
C VAL A 41 -3.32 19.45 31.94
N VAL A 42 -2.55 19.81 30.92
CA VAL A 42 -1.24 20.46 31.10
C VAL A 42 -1.27 21.83 30.46
N ASP A 43 -1.14 22.87 31.28
CA ASP A 43 -0.97 24.25 30.83
C ASP A 43 0.52 24.57 30.73
N VAL A 44 0.92 25.21 29.62
CA VAL A 44 2.29 25.66 29.39
C VAL A 44 2.32 27.13 29.05
N GLU A 45 3.12 27.89 29.79
CA GLU A 45 3.37 29.30 29.56
C GLU A 45 4.82 29.51 29.15
N ILE A 46 5.05 30.17 28.02
CA ILE A 46 6.38 30.51 27.51
C ILE A 46 6.69 31.98 27.81
N HIS A 47 7.79 32.23 28.51
CA HIS A 47 8.24 33.55 28.91
C HIS A 47 9.46 34.01 28.11
N SER A 48 9.46 35.29 27.76
CA SER A 48 10.61 35.99 27.17
C SER A 48 11.71 36.26 28.21
N VAL A 49 12.90 36.67 27.74
CA VAL A 49 13.99 37.17 28.60
C VAL A 49 13.57 38.34 29.50
N GLY A 50 12.59 39.14 29.07
CA GLY A 50 12.00 40.22 29.89
C GLY A 50 10.96 39.75 30.92
N GLY A 51 10.73 38.44 31.05
CA GLY A 51 9.72 37.85 31.95
C GLY A 51 8.27 37.94 31.44
N GLN A 52 8.04 38.62 30.32
CA GLN A 52 6.70 38.73 29.72
C GLN A 52 6.26 37.40 29.10
N LEU A 53 4.99 37.05 29.29
CA LEU A 53 4.35 35.93 28.62
C LEU A 53 4.29 36.19 27.11
N VAL A 54 4.84 35.27 26.33
CA VAL A 54 4.86 35.33 24.87
C VAL A 54 3.77 34.43 24.28
N LYS A 55 3.64 33.22 24.82
CA LYS A 55 2.69 32.23 24.33
C LYS A 55 2.17 31.33 25.45
N GLY A 56 0.87 31.10 25.47
CA GLY A 56 0.20 30.13 26.34
C GLY A 56 -0.34 28.96 25.56
N PHE A 57 -0.29 27.77 26.16
CA PHE A 57 -0.85 26.54 25.62
C PHE A 57 -1.68 25.84 26.68
N GLN A 58 -2.76 25.20 26.25
CA GLN A 58 -3.46 24.20 27.04
C GLN A 58 -3.50 22.89 26.26
N PHE A 59 -2.93 21.84 26.84
CA PHE A 59 -2.92 20.49 26.26
C PHE A 59 -4.02 19.65 26.90
N LYS A 60 -4.98 19.21 26.10
CA LYS A 60 -6.05 18.29 26.54
C LYS A 60 -6.14 17.05 25.67
N ARG A 61 -6.50 15.92 26.27
CA ARG A 61 -6.88 14.70 25.54
C ARG A 61 -8.39 14.50 25.59
N ARG A 62 -8.95 13.92 24.53
CA ARG A 62 -10.31 13.36 24.55
C ARG A 62 -10.34 12.00 23.86
N ASN A 63 -11.20 11.11 24.32
CA ASN A 63 -11.37 9.79 23.73
C ASN A 63 -11.99 9.90 22.32
N GLN A 64 -11.65 8.95 21.43
CA GLN A 64 -12.05 9.00 20.01
C GLN A 64 -13.57 8.98 19.75
N GLY A 65 -14.37 8.59 20.74
CA GLY A 65 -15.85 8.61 20.67
C GLY A 65 -16.50 9.93 21.07
N ASP A 66 -15.78 10.84 21.74
CA ASP A 66 -16.31 12.09 22.26
C ASP A 66 -15.75 13.30 21.50
N THR A 67 -16.56 14.35 21.40
CA THR A 67 -16.19 15.54 20.64
C THR A 67 -16.14 16.80 21.50
N TRP A 68 -15.21 17.70 21.21
CA TRP A 68 -15.19 19.03 21.83
C TRP A 68 -16.36 19.86 21.29
N GLY A 69 -17.27 20.21 22.18
CA GLY A 69 -18.40 21.08 21.90
C GLY A 69 -18.03 22.56 21.99
N GLN A 70 -18.88 23.40 21.41
CA GLN A 70 -18.71 24.86 21.43
C GLN A 70 -18.56 25.45 22.84
N GLN A 71 -19.37 25.03 23.83
CA GLN A 71 -19.37 25.68 25.15
C GLN A 71 -18.03 25.48 25.87
N GLU A 72 -17.48 24.27 25.84
CA GLU A 72 -16.22 23.97 26.50
C GLU A 72 -15.04 24.77 25.94
N LEU A 73 -15.03 25.00 24.62
CA LEU A 73 -14.03 25.85 23.97
C LEU A 73 -14.23 27.33 24.27
N ILE A 74 -15.48 27.80 24.38
CA ILE A 74 -15.79 29.18 24.77
C ILE A 74 -15.38 29.48 26.21
N ASP A 75 -15.63 28.55 27.13
CA ASP A 75 -15.23 28.68 28.53
C ASP A 75 -13.70 28.83 28.64
N GLU A 76 -12.95 28.11 27.80
CA GLU A 76 -11.50 28.24 27.73
C GLU A 76 -11.04 29.59 27.16
N LEU A 77 -11.65 30.05 26.08
CA LEU A 77 -11.35 31.38 25.51
C LEU A 77 -11.66 32.51 26.51
N ALA A 78 -12.69 32.35 27.34
CA ALA A 78 -13.00 33.28 28.41
C ALA A 78 -11.91 33.30 29.49
N ARG A 79 -11.36 32.14 29.87
CA ARG A 79 -10.20 32.05 30.78
C ARG A 79 -8.97 32.74 30.19
N TRP A 80 -8.67 32.46 28.92
CA TRP A 80 -7.56 33.10 28.20
C TRP A 80 -7.72 34.63 28.16
N SER A 81 -8.90 35.15 27.85
CA SER A 81 -9.12 36.60 27.77
C SER A 81 -8.80 37.33 29.08
N GLY A 82 -9.01 36.69 30.23
CA GLY A 82 -8.62 37.25 31.53
C GLY A 82 -7.10 37.37 31.70
N LEU A 83 -6.35 36.38 31.22
CA LEU A 83 -4.88 36.36 31.26
C LEU A 83 -4.27 37.31 30.21
N ALA A 84 -4.82 37.32 29.00
CA ALA A 84 -4.37 38.15 27.88
C ALA A 84 -4.48 39.65 28.17
N ALA A 85 -5.40 40.07 29.05
CA ALA A 85 -5.53 41.46 29.47
C ALA A 85 -4.26 41.99 30.16
N GLN A 86 -3.46 41.11 30.77
CA GLN A 86 -2.20 41.45 31.45
C GLN A 86 -0.98 41.37 30.52
N HIS A 87 -1.14 40.74 29.34
CA HIS A 87 -0.08 40.49 28.38
C HIS A 87 -0.56 40.78 26.95
N SER A 88 -0.47 42.05 26.55
CA SER A 88 -1.07 42.57 25.30
C SER A 88 -0.54 41.93 24.01
N THR A 89 0.64 41.32 24.04
CA THR A 89 1.25 40.67 22.87
C THR A 89 1.21 39.14 22.92
N ALA A 90 0.70 38.56 24.00
CA ALA A 90 0.71 37.11 24.17
C ALA A 90 -0.31 36.44 23.25
N THR A 91 0.04 35.27 22.73
CA THR A 91 -0.84 34.41 21.93
C THR A 91 -1.24 33.16 22.70
N TYR A 92 -2.36 32.54 22.31
CA TYR A 92 -2.87 31.34 22.97
C TYR A 92 -3.26 30.25 21.98
N GLU A 93 -2.99 29.01 22.36
CA GLU A 93 -3.30 27.85 21.55
C GLU A 93 -3.87 26.70 22.42
N PHE A 94 -5.11 26.33 22.15
CA PHE A 94 -5.70 25.10 22.71
C PHE A 94 -5.34 23.92 21.81
N VAL A 95 -4.66 22.92 22.36
CA VAL A 95 -4.14 21.79 21.59
C VAL A 95 -4.75 20.48 22.11
N THR A 96 -5.28 19.67 21.20
CA THR A 96 -5.97 18.42 21.54
C THR A 96 -5.74 17.32 20.49
N ASN A 97 -5.75 16.06 20.91
CA ASN A 97 -5.90 14.90 20.01
C ASN A 97 -7.34 14.39 19.88
N GLY A 98 -8.25 14.93 20.70
CA GLY A 98 -9.69 14.72 20.58
C GLY A 98 -10.29 15.45 19.39
N ARG A 99 -11.29 14.83 18.75
CA ARG A 99 -12.02 15.40 17.61
C ARG A 99 -12.82 16.64 18.01
N LEU A 100 -12.83 17.66 17.15
CA LEU A 100 -13.75 18.79 17.29
C LEU A 100 -15.12 18.38 16.73
N GLY A 101 -16.18 18.57 17.51
CA GLY A 101 -17.54 18.32 17.03
C GLY A 101 -17.95 19.38 16.02
N ARG A 102 -19.09 19.20 15.34
CA ARG A 102 -19.61 20.19 14.37
C ARG A 102 -19.71 21.60 14.95
N THR A 103 -20.02 21.74 16.23
CA THR A 103 -20.08 23.04 16.94
C THR A 103 -18.70 23.54 17.36
N GLY A 104 -17.75 22.65 17.70
CA GLY A 104 -16.36 23.02 17.98
C GLY A 104 -15.60 23.49 16.72
N LEU A 105 -15.82 22.83 15.57
CA LEU A 105 -15.27 23.26 14.27
C LEU A 105 -15.67 24.70 13.95
N LYS A 106 -16.93 25.08 14.23
CA LYS A 106 -17.39 26.47 14.04
C LYS A 106 -16.62 27.48 14.89
N VAL A 107 -16.27 27.14 16.13
CA VAL A 107 -15.50 28.03 17.02
C VAL A 107 -14.09 28.22 16.47
N ARG A 108 -13.42 27.12 16.09
CA ARG A 108 -12.08 27.18 15.49
C ARG A 108 -12.07 28.00 14.21
N ASP A 109 -12.97 27.70 13.26
CA ASP A 109 -13.04 28.40 11.98
C ASP A 109 -13.36 29.89 12.15
N ALA A 110 -14.15 30.24 13.18
CA ALA A 110 -14.43 31.63 13.55
C ALA A 110 -13.20 32.33 14.18
N LEU A 111 -12.37 31.63 14.96
CA LEU A 111 -11.12 32.17 15.49
C LEU A 111 -10.10 32.44 14.37
N GLU A 112 -10.00 31.58 13.36
CA GLU A 112 -9.10 31.84 12.23
C GLU A 112 -9.50 33.08 11.43
N LYS A 113 -10.80 33.27 11.22
CA LYS A 113 -11.33 34.52 10.66
C LYS A 113 -11.04 35.70 11.57
N ALA A 114 -11.12 35.53 12.89
CA ALA A 114 -10.76 36.57 13.85
C ALA A 114 -9.27 36.97 13.76
N CYS A 115 -8.35 36.00 13.61
CA CYS A 115 -6.92 36.25 13.41
C CYS A 115 -6.62 37.08 12.14
N SER A 116 -7.48 36.99 11.12
CA SER A 116 -7.40 37.79 9.89
C SER A 116 -8.22 39.10 9.94
N GLY A 117 -8.74 39.46 11.12
CA GLY A 117 -9.47 40.72 11.37
C GLY A 117 -10.99 40.63 11.27
N ASN A 118 -11.56 39.47 10.92
CA ASN A 118 -13.02 39.27 10.88
C ASN A 118 -13.54 38.60 12.15
N LEU A 119 -13.93 39.43 13.13
CA LEU A 119 -14.42 38.99 14.44
C LEU A 119 -15.93 38.66 14.49
N ASN A 120 -16.68 38.84 13.40
CA ASN A 120 -18.14 38.76 13.44
C ASN A 120 -18.65 37.38 13.85
N ASP A 121 -18.09 36.32 13.26
CA ASP A 121 -18.52 34.94 13.49
C ASP A 121 -18.24 34.53 14.95
N ILE A 122 -17.06 34.89 15.49
CA ILE A 122 -16.70 34.50 16.86
C ILE A 122 -17.50 35.28 17.91
N ARG A 123 -17.78 36.57 17.66
CA ARG A 123 -18.66 37.38 18.53
C ARG A 123 -20.07 36.79 18.61
N GLN A 124 -20.62 36.35 17.49
CA GLN A 124 -21.94 35.69 17.48
C GLN A 124 -21.93 34.37 18.26
N LEU A 125 -20.85 33.60 18.18
CA LEU A 125 -20.73 32.34 18.91
C LEU A 125 -20.60 32.52 20.42
N ILE A 126 -19.96 33.61 20.87
CA ILE A 126 -19.70 33.93 22.28
C ILE A 126 -20.86 34.67 22.94
N ALA A 127 -21.65 35.46 22.19
CA ALA A 127 -22.73 36.28 22.72
C ALA A 127 -23.68 35.50 23.64
N GLY A 128 -23.77 35.93 24.90
CA GLY A 128 -24.66 35.34 25.91
C GLY A 128 -24.20 33.99 26.49
N LYS A 129 -22.98 33.52 26.17
CA LYS A 129 -22.47 32.21 26.60
C LYS A 129 -21.36 32.24 27.64
N THR A 130 -20.78 33.40 27.92
CA THR A 130 -19.66 33.59 28.88
C THR A 130 -20.09 34.15 30.23
N GLY A 131 -21.40 34.20 30.51
CA GLY A 131 -21.93 34.86 31.71
C GLY A 131 -21.53 36.33 31.77
N ASP A 132 -21.06 36.78 32.95
CA ASP A 132 -20.59 38.15 33.19
C ASP A 132 -19.13 38.40 32.77
N ILE A 133 -18.44 37.39 32.20
CA ILE A 133 -17.05 37.53 31.79
C ILE A 133 -16.98 38.24 30.43
N ALA A 134 -16.43 39.46 30.44
CA ALA A 134 -16.15 40.21 29.23
C ALA A 134 -14.94 39.61 28.49
N VAL A 135 -15.18 39.08 27.29
CA VAL A 135 -14.13 38.54 26.42
C VAL A 135 -13.68 39.63 25.45
N SER A 136 -12.38 39.93 25.43
CA SER A 136 -11.80 40.96 24.58
C SER A 136 -11.63 40.47 23.15
N ASP A 137 -12.09 41.26 22.16
CA ASP A 137 -11.89 41.00 20.74
C ASP A 137 -10.40 40.80 20.38
N ASP A 138 -9.54 41.61 21.01
CA ASP A 138 -8.10 41.59 20.81
C ASP A 138 -7.48 40.27 21.30
N SER A 139 -8.02 39.68 22.37
CA SER A 139 -7.60 38.38 22.89
C SER A 139 -8.02 37.22 21.98
N LEU A 140 -9.21 37.32 21.36
CA LEU A 140 -9.74 36.32 20.44
C LEU A 140 -8.99 36.29 19.12
N ALA A 141 -8.58 37.45 18.62
CA ALA A 141 -7.73 37.56 17.43
C ALA A 141 -6.33 36.96 17.62
N ARG A 142 -5.93 36.65 18.86
CA ARG A 142 -4.66 35.99 19.22
C ARG A 142 -4.82 34.57 19.75
N ALA A 143 -6.03 34.01 19.70
CA ALA A 143 -6.32 32.67 20.15
C ALA A 143 -6.52 31.72 18.95
N SER A 144 -6.06 30.48 19.10
CA SER A 144 -6.21 29.45 18.08
C SER A 144 -6.51 28.10 18.71
N ILE A 145 -7.11 27.20 17.93
CA ILE A 145 -7.44 25.84 18.35
C ILE A 145 -6.79 24.89 17.34
N ARG A 146 -5.99 23.95 17.84
CA ARG A 146 -5.29 22.93 17.06
C ARG A 146 -5.72 21.54 17.50
N ALA A 147 -6.42 20.84 16.62
CA ALA A 147 -6.75 19.42 16.80
C ALA A 147 -5.82 18.58 15.93
N GLU A 148 -5.00 17.74 16.55
CA GLU A 148 -3.99 16.91 15.88
C GLU A 148 -4.06 15.49 16.45
N ASP A 149 -4.41 14.53 15.59
CA ASP A 149 -4.45 13.10 15.91
C ASP A 149 -3.04 12.50 15.88
N LEU A 150 -2.17 13.02 16.74
CA LEU A 150 -0.82 12.49 16.95
C LEU A 150 -0.86 11.57 18.17
N ALA A 151 -0.35 10.35 18.00
CA ALA A 151 -0.14 9.46 19.13
C ALA A 151 1.04 9.98 19.97
N TYR A 152 1.10 9.53 21.22
CA TYR A 152 2.24 9.80 22.10
C TYR A 152 3.58 9.41 21.44
N ALA A 153 3.61 8.26 20.75
CA ALA A 153 4.80 7.77 20.07
C ALA A 153 5.28 8.73 18.97
N ASP A 154 4.36 9.34 18.20
CA ASP A 154 4.69 10.29 17.14
C ASP A 154 5.26 11.58 17.74
N LEU A 155 4.61 12.13 18.77
CA LEU A 155 5.08 13.34 19.46
C LEU A 155 6.47 13.18 20.07
N ILE A 156 6.75 12.00 20.62
CA ILE A 156 8.08 11.68 21.15
C ILE A 156 9.09 11.51 20.02
N GLY A 157 8.72 10.87 18.90
CA GLY A 157 9.58 10.77 17.72
C GLY A 157 9.96 12.14 17.14
N ASP A 158 8.99 13.06 17.05
CA ASP A 158 9.23 14.44 16.62
C ASP A 158 10.15 15.18 17.59
N ALA A 159 9.95 14.98 18.90
CA ALA A 159 10.77 15.61 19.93
C ALA A 159 12.21 15.13 19.82
N GLN A 160 12.42 13.84 19.54
CA GLN A 160 13.75 13.25 19.36
C GLN A 160 14.44 13.82 18.14
N SER A 161 13.72 13.98 17.03
CA SER A 161 14.23 14.58 15.79
C SER A 161 14.62 16.05 16.01
N ARG A 162 13.80 16.82 16.73
CA ARG A 162 14.10 18.21 17.09
C ARG A 162 15.27 18.31 18.06
N ALA A 163 15.33 17.45 19.08
CA ALA A 163 16.46 17.40 20.00
C ALA A 163 17.75 17.08 19.25
N LYS A 164 17.74 16.09 18.35
CA LYS A 164 18.87 15.72 17.48
C LYS A 164 19.40 16.92 16.68
N ALA A 165 18.49 17.72 16.10
CA ALA A 165 18.86 18.92 15.35
C ALA A 165 19.50 20.03 16.21
N LEU A 166 19.25 20.02 17.52
CA LEU A 166 19.75 21.00 18.49
C LEU A 166 21.02 20.54 19.23
N LEU A 167 21.44 19.28 19.07
CA LEU A 167 22.64 18.76 19.72
C LEU A 167 23.90 19.46 19.20
N LEU A 168 24.78 19.83 20.14
CA LEU A 168 26.09 20.37 19.85
C LEU A 168 27.15 19.28 20.01
N ASN A 169 28.20 19.34 19.17
CA ASN A 169 29.39 18.47 19.24
C ASN A 169 29.05 16.97 19.16
N VAL A 170 28.37 16.56 18.09
CA VAL A 170 28.08 15.15 17.84
C VAL A 170 29.08 14.61 16.81
N ILE A 171 29.70 13.47 17.07
CA ILE A 171 30.74 12.88 16.22
C ILE A 171 30.19 11.87 15.20
N SER A 172 28.95 11.41 15.39
CA SER A 172 28.28 10.48 14.47
C SER A 172 26.75 10.57 14.56
N GLU A 173 26.06 10.13 13.51
CA GLU A 173 24.59 10.12 13.52
C GLU A 173 23.98 9.16 14.55
N ALA A 174 24.67 8.05 14.85
CA ALA A 174 24.25 7.12 15.89
C ALA A 174 24.29 7.78 17.27
N GLU A 175 25.35 8.53 17.56
CA GLU A 175 25.44 9.34 18.77
C GLU A 175 24.34 10.42 18.81
N ALA A 176 24.02 11.02 17.65
CA ALA A 176 22.97 12.03 17.52
C ALA A 176 21.58 11.47 17.88
N ASP A 177 21.24 10.30 17.35
CA ASP A 177 19.99 9.61 17.64
C ASP A 177 19.89 9.24 19.12
N GLU A 178 20.96 8.69 19.67
CA GLU A 178 21.04 8.21 21.05
C GLU A 178 20.93 9.36 22.06
N ARG A 179 21.71 10.44 21.87
CA ARG A 179 21.63 11.65 22.69
C ARG A 179 20.29 12.36 22.52
N GLY A 180 19.72 12.39 21.32
CA GLY A 180 18.40 12.98 21.06
C GLY A 180 17.31 12.29 21.89
N ARG A 181 17.34 10.95 21.96
CA ARG A 181 16.42 10.17 22.81
C ARG A 181 16.57 10.47 24.29
N TRP A 182 17.81 10.56 24.77
CA TRP A 182 18.08 10.85 26.17
C TRP A 182 17.60 12.24 26.58
N VAL A 183 17.88 13.27 25.77
CA VAL A 183 17.42 14.63 26.03
C VAL A 183 15.90 14.67 26.17
N VAL A 184 15.18 13.99 25.27
CA VAL A 184 13.72 13.91 25.34
C VAL A 184 13.25 13.19 26.61
N LEU A 185 13.87 12.08 26.98
CA LEU A 185 13.53 11.34 28.20
C LEU A 185 13.72 12.21 29.45
N GLU A 186 14.84 12.92 29.56
CA GLU A 186 15.11 13.82 30.69
C GLU A 186 14.15 14.99 30.73
N LEU A 187 13.78 15.55 29.57
CA LEU A 187 12.77 16.60 29.50
C LEU A 187 11.39 16.08 29.93
N VAL A 188 10.99 14.86 29.53
CA VAL A 188 9.75 14.23 30.02
C VAL A 188 9.78 14.13 31.55
N ASN A 189 10.86 13.58 32.12
CA ASN A 189 10.99 13.44 33.57
C ASN A 189 10.93 14.79 34.28
N MET A 190 11.65 15.79 33.78
CA MET A 190 11.69 17.14 34.37
C MET A 190 10.30 17.80 34.33
N ILE A 191 9.57 17.69 33.23
CA ILE A 191 8.22 18.24 33.07
C ILE A 191 7.24 17.51 33.99
N THR A 192 7.29 16.18 34.06
CA THR A 192 6.41 15.39 34.94
C THR A 192 6.68 15.69 36.41
N GLU A 193 7.94 15.85 36.81
CA GLU A 193 8.30 16.18 38.19
C GLU A 193 7.85 17.59 38.57
N ARG A 194 8.13 18.58 37.70
CA ARG A 194 7.88 20.00 38.01
C ARG A 194 6.41 20.37 37.92
N SER A 195 5.64 19.80 37.00
CA SER A 195 4.25 20.20 36.74
C SER A 195 3.31 20.03 37.94
N GLY A 196 3.62 19.09 38.85
CA GLY A 196 2.83 18.81 40.06
C GLY A 196 3.31 19.51 41.34
N LEU A 197 4.36 20.34 41.27
CA LEU A 197 4.90 21.00 42.47
C LEU A 197 3.95 22.09 42.99
N PRO A 198 3.79 22.29 44.31
CA PRO A 198 2.86 23.28 44.86
C PRO A 198 3.31 24.73 44.66
N ASP A 199 4.62 24.98 44.56
CA ASP A 199 5.18 26.31 44.31
C ASP A 199 5.25 26.60 42.80
N LYS A 200 4.61 27.70 42.38
CA LYS A 200 4.59 28.15 40.97
C LYS A 200 5.99 28.46 40.42
N ASN A 201 6.93 28.89 41.26
CA ASN A 201 8.29 29.17 40.81
C ASN A 201 9.12 27.90 40.61
N ALA A 202 8.78 26.81 41.30
CA ALA A 202 9.42 25.51 41.14
C ALA A 202 8.98 24.77 39.86
N ARG A 203 7.92 25.26 39.20
CA ARG A 203 7.34 24.74 37.95
C ARG A 203 8.04 25.24 36.68
N ILE A 204 9.08 26.05 36.83
CA ILE A 204 9.76 26.74 35.74
C ILE A 204 10.91 25.87 35.23
N ILE A 205 11.00 25.68 33.91
CA ILE A 205 12.15 25.08 33.22
C ILE A 205 12.79 26.16 32.37
N THR A 206 14.06 26.46 32.65
CA THR A 206 14.80 27.55 32.00
C THR A 206 15.50 27.09 30.74
N ARG A 207 15.80 28.04 29.85
CA ARG A 207 16.56 27.82 28.62
C ARG A 207 17.95 27.25 28.91
N ASP A 208 18.61 27.74 29.96
CA ASP A 208 19.94 27.27 30.34
C ASP A 208 19.93 25.79 30.74
N GLU A 209 18.89 25.33 31.44
CA GLU A 209 18.72 23.90 31.78
C GLU A 209 18.54 23.03 30.53
N VAL A 210 17.74 23.48 29.56
CA VAL A 210 17.54 22.76 28.28
C VAL A 210 18.84 22.74 27.45
N LEU A 211 19.56 23.85 27.39
CA LEU A 211 20.85 23.93 26.69
C LEU A 211 21.92 23.06 27.37
N GLN A 212 21.92 22.99 28.69
CA GLN A 212 22.82 22.13 29.45
C GLN A 212 22.55 20.64 29.16
N LEU A 213 21.27 20.23 29.09
CA LEU A 213 20.89 18.88 28.67
C LEU A 213 21.42 18.57 27.26
N LEU A 214 21.22 19.48 26.30
CA LEU A 214 21.69 19.30 24.92
C LEU A 214 23.23 19.25 24.81
N ALA A 215 23.94 19.96 25.68
CA ALA A 215 25.40 20.06 25.67
C ALA A 215 26.13 18.91 26.40
N THR A 216 25.43 18.12 27.21
CA THR A 216 26.04 17.06 28.02
C THR A 216 26.51 15.88 27.14
N PRO A 217 27.83 15.58 27.06
CA PRO A 217 28.33 14.40 26.36
C PRO A 217 27.97 13.15 27.17
N GLN A 218 27.35 12.16 26.53
CA GLN A 218 27.09 10.85 27.13
C GLN A 218 27.95 9.82 26.39
N ASP A 219 28.99 9.29 27.05
CA ASP A 219 30.00 8.43 26.43
C ASP A 219 29.53 7.00 26.13
N ARG A 220 28.30 6.61 26.51
CA ARG A 220 27.60 5.35 26.14
C ARG A 220 26.24 5.32 26.84
N ILE A 221 25.14 5.39 26.11
CA ILE A 221 23.85 4.91 26.63
C ILE A 221 23.86 3.38 26.48
N PRO A 222 23.43 2.62 27.50
CA PRO A 222 23.36 1.17 27.39
C PRO A 222 22.27 0.79 26.38
N THR A 223 22.62 0.57 25.12
CA THR A 223 21.74 -0.17 24.21
C THR A 223 21.51 -1.55 24.81
N LYS A 224 20.25 -1.93 25.01
CA LYS A 224 19.89 -3.30 25.39
C LYS A 224 20.57 -4.26 24.41
N GLN A 225 21.24 -5.28 24.94
CA GLN A 225 21.90 -6.28 24.08
C GLN A 225 20.85 -7.24 23.52
N TRP A 226 21.07 -7.71 22.30
CA TRP A 226 20.24 -8.78 21.75
C TRP A 226 20.47 -10.07 22.54
N GLY A 227 19.43 -10.54 23.23
CA GLY A 227 19.48 -11.69 24.12
C GLY A 227 18.08 -12.12 24.59
N ASP A 228 18.01 -13.17 25.40
CA ASP A 228 16.74 -13.83 25.78
C ASP A 228 15.72 -12.89 26.45
N GLU A 229 16.20 -11.90 27.20
CA GLU A 229 15.33 -10.90 27.84
C GLU A 229 14.62 -10.02 26.79
N LEU A 230 15.36 -9.47 25.83
CA LEU A 230 14.81 -8.63 24.77
C LEU A 230 13.91 -9.44 23.82
N LYS A 231 14.25 -10.72 23.57
CA LYS A 231 13.39 -11.66 22.84
C LYS A 231 12.04 -11.84 23.53
N LYS A 232 12.04 -12.04 24.86
CA LYS A 232 10.81 -12.18 25.66
C LYS A 232 9.99 -10.90 25.69
N GLU A 233 10.62 -9.73 25.88
CA GLU A 233 9.94 -8.43 25.81
C GLU A 233 9.27 -8.23 24.45
N PHE A 234 9.98 -8.50 23.36
CA PHE A 234 9.41 -8.41 22.02
C PHE A 234 8.21 -9.34 21.85
N CYS A 235 8.35 -10.64 22.17
CA CYS A 235 7.26 -11.60 22.06
C CYS A 235 6.06 -11.23 22.95
N ALA A 236 6.27 -10.62 24.11
CA ALA A 236 5.20 -10.15 24.98
C ALA A 236 4.48 -8.89 24.43
N SER A 237 5.16 -8.06 23.62
CA SER A 237 4.57 -6.85 23.02
C SER A 237 3.66 -7.12 21.81
N VAL A 238 3.80 -8.28 21.16
CA VAL A 238 3.03 -8.61 19.94
C VAL A 238 1.53 -8.81 20.24
N PRO A 239 1.11 -9.62 21.24
CA PRO A 239 -0.30 -9.90 21.48
C PRO A 239 -1.08 -8.68 22.01
N THR A 240 -0.42 -7.73 22.67
CA THR A 240 -1.07 -6.54 23.26
C THR A 240 -1.64 -5.56 22.22
N CYS A 241 -1.28 -5.71 20.95
CA CYS A 241 -1.76 -4.89 19.82
C CYS A 241 -2.63 -5.67 18.83
N ALA A 242 -2.95 -6.94 19.08
CA ALA A 242 -3.70 -7.76 18.13
C ALA A 242 -5.20 -7.44 18.16
N ASP A 243 -5.80 -7.17 17.00
CA ASP A 243 -7.24 -7.15 16.83
C ASP A 243 -7.81 -8.57 16.98
N GLU A 244 -8.81 -8.75 17.84
CA GLU A 244 -9.42 -10.07 18.16
C GLU A 244 -10.11 -10.75 16.95
N ALA A 245 -10.26 -10.05 15.81
CA ALA A 245 -11.05 -10.47 14.65
C ALA A 245 -10.21 -10.79 13.40
N SER A 246 -9.15 -11.61 13.51
CA SER A 246 -8.40 -12.11 12.35
C SER A 246 -8.88 -13.49 11.89
N VAL A 247 -8.89 -13.71 10.57
CA VAL A 247 -9.12 -15.04 9.97
C VAL A 247 -7.80 -15.55 9.44
N GLU A 248 -7.47 -16.79 9.78
CA GLU A 248 -6.21 -17.40 9.35
C GLU A 248 -6.25 -17.73 7.86
N LEU A 249 -5.39 -17.04 7.10
CA LEU A 249 -5.22 -17.26 5.67
C LEU A 249 -4.05 -18.22 5.42
N ALA A 250 -4.33 -19.29 4.69
CA ALA A 250 -3.32 -20.23 4.24
C ALA A 250 -2.57 -19.68 3.02
N CYS A 251 -1.36 -20.18 2.82
CA CYS A 251 -0.53 -19.98 1.65
C CYS A 251 -0.40 -21.28 0.86
N ARG A 252 -0.16 -21.16 -0.45
CA ARG A 252 0.20 -22.28 -1.32
C ARG A 252 1.31 -21.86 -2.28
N PRO A 253 2.03 -22.81 -2.89
CA PRO A 253 2.96 -22.52 -3.96
C PRO A 253 2.26 -21.83 -5.12
N ASP A 254 2.94 -20.88 -5.75
CA ASP A 254 2.44 -20.29 -7.00
C ASP A 254 2.53 -21.33 -8.13
N ALA A 255 1.40 -21.56 -8.80
CA ALA A 255 1.27 -22.55 -9.87
C ALA A 255 1.85 -22.05 -11.21
N ALA A 256 2.17 -20.75 -11.32
CA ALA A 256 2.81 -20.17 -12.49
C ALA A 256 4.27 -20.64 -12.68
N THR A 257 4.90 -21.19 -11.64
CA THR A 257 6.29 -21.70 -11.64
C THR A 257 6.41 -23.22 -11.66
N GLY A 258 5.31 -23.94 -11.89
CA GLY A 258 5.33 -25.40 -12.01
C GLY A 258 3.94 -26.03 -11.97
N THR A 259 3.58 -26.78 -13.00
CA THR A 259 2.37 -27.59 -13.04
C THR A 259 2.52 -28.84 -12.16
N GLY A 260 1.71 -28.99 -11.10
CA GLY A 260 1.39 -30.31 -10.56
C GLY A 260 1.99 -30.66 -9.20
N SER A 261 1.35 -30.14 -8.15
CA SER A 261 0.82 -30.96 -7.05
C SER A 261 -0.11 -30.06 -6.26
N ALA A 262 -1.31 -30.52 -5.94
CA ALA A 262 -2.17 -29.87 -4.97
C ALA A 262 -1.54 -30.04 -3.57
N THR A 263 -0.43 -29.36 -3.29
CA THR A 263 0.09 -29.25 -1.93
C THR A 263 -0.98 -28.59 -1.10
N THR A 264 -1.38 -29.27 -0.02
CA THR A 264 -2.40 -28.79 0.90
C THR A 264 -2.04 -27.37 1.35
N PRO A 265 -2.98 -26.40 1.28
CA PRO A 265 -2.74 -25.07 1.81
C PRO A 265 -2.23 -25.13 3.26
N GLN A 266 -1.19 -24.36 3.55
CA GLN A 266 -0.48 -24.35 4.83
C GLN A 266 -0.21 -22.92 5.29
N LEU A 267 -0.04 -22.73 6.59
CA LEU A 267 0.32 -21.41 7.16
C LEU A 267 1.73 -21.00 6.73
N LEU A 268 2.00 -19.70 6.66
CA LEU A 268 3.29 -19.17 6.17
C LEU A 268 4.50 -19.70 6.94
N GLU A 269 4.37 -19.89 8.25
CA GLU A 269 5.44 -20.46 9.09
C GLU A 269 5.74 -21.94 8.80
N GLN A 270 4.80 -22.69 8.22
CA GLN A 270 4.97 -24.11 7.91
C GLN A 270 5.79 -24.36 6.64
N TRP A 271 5.97 -23.32 5.82
CA TRP A 271 6.81 -23.34 4.61
C TRP A 271 8.30 -23.02 4.91
N ALA A 272 8.71 -23.01 6.17
CA ALA A 272 10.10 -22.72 6.54
C ALA A 272 11.03 -23.87 6.12
N ALA A 273 12.14 -23.53 5.46
CA ALA A 273 13.19 -24.47 5.08
C ALA A 273 14.58 -23.84 5.29
N PRO A 274 15.59 -24.62 5.74
CA PRO A 274 16.91 -24.07 6.05
C PRO A 274 17.53 -23.34 4.85
N ARG A 275 17.94 -22.08 5.06
CA ARG A 275 18.59 -21.21 4.06
C ARG A 275 17.75 -20.87 2.82
N VAL A 276 16.47 -21.21 2.78
CA VAL A 276 15.54 -20.86 1.72
C VAL A 276 14.86 -19.52 2.04
N VAL A 277 14.75 -18.62 1.05
CA VAL A 277 14.01 -17.36 1.18
C VAL A 277 12.57 -17.57 0.73
N ARG A 278 11.60 -17.15 1.53
CA ARG A 278 10.17 -17.25 1.18
C ARG A 278 9.72 -15.96 0.49
N LEU A 279 9.07 -16.09 -0.67
CA LEU A 279 8.53 -14.98 -1.45
C LEU A 279 7.01 -15.02 -1.40
N LEU A 280 6.37 -14.12 -0.66
CA LEU A 280 4.91 -14.05 -0.57
C LEU A 280 4.37 -13.00 -1.55
N THR A 281 3.57 -13.46 -2.50
CA THR A 281 3.06 -12.64 -3.60
C THR A 281 1.53 -12.56 -3.58
N GLY A 282 0.98 -11.56 -4.24
CA GLY A 282 -0.47 -11.37 -4.36
C GLY A 282 -0.87 -9.95 -4.69
N VAL A 283 -2.07 -9.79 -5.22
CA VAL A 283 -2.64 -8.47 -5.56
C VAL A 283 -2.82 -7.59 -4.32
N SER A 284 -2.98 -6.28 -4.55
CA SER A 284 -3.31 -5.33 -3.49
C SER A 284 -4.60 -5.75 -2.77
N GLY A 285 -4.60 -5.78 -1.43
CA GLY A 285 -5.75 -6.21 -0.62
C GLY A 285 -5.92 -7.73 -0.46
N SER A 286 -5.04 -8.57 -1.00
CA SER A 286 -5.15 -10.05 -0.89
C SER A 286 -4.88 -10.62 0.51
N GLY A 287 -4.53 -9.79 1.50
CA GLY A 287 -4.25 -10.23 2.88
C GLY A 287 -2.79 -10.59 3.18
N LYS A 288 -1.82 -10.21 2.33
CA LYS A 288 -0.38 -10.52 2.55
C LYS A 288 0.14 -10.01 3.90
N SER A 289 -0.06 -8.74 4.18
CA SER A 289 0.36 -8.12 5.45
C SER A 289 -0.36 -8.76 6.64
N THR A 290 -1.63 -9.15 6.47
CA THR A 290 -2.40 -9.87 7.50
C THR A 290 -1.79 -11.23 7.81
N VAL A 291 -1.44 -12.03 6.79
CA VAL A 291 -0.76 -13.33 6.96
C VAL A 291 0.55 -13.17 7.73
N VAL A 292 1.32 -12.13 7.44
CA VAL A 292 2.60 -11.84 8.12
C VAL A 292 2.38 -11.49 9.59
N LEU A 293 1.40 -10.64 9.89
CA LEU A 293 1.09 -10.25 11.27
C LEU A 293 0.53 -11.43 12.07
N ASP A 294 -0.30 -12.27 11.45
CA ASP A 294 -0.81 -13.51 12.05
C ASP A 294 0.32 -14.52 12.34
N MET A 295 1.25 -14.69 11.40
CA MET A 295 2.46 -15.49 11.62
C MET A 295 3.26 -14.94 12.80
N GLN A 296 3.46 -13.62 12.86
CA GLN A 296 4.18 -12.97 13.94
C GLN A 296 3.51 -13.21 15.31
N ARG A 297 2.19 -13.08 15.39
CA ARG A 297 1.41 -13.35 16.60
C ARG A 297 1.57 -14.80 17.06
N ARG A 298 1.30 -15.77 16.19
CA ARG A 298 1.41 -17.20 16.52
C ARG A 298 2.83 -17.65 16.85
N ALA A 299 3.84 -16.99 16.27
CA ALA A 299 5.23 -17.25 16.60
C ALA A 299 5.58 -16.71 17.99
N ALA A 300 5.12 -15.49 18.32
CA ALA A 300 5.33 -14.88 19.63
C ALA A 300 4.69 -15.69 20.76
N GLU A 301 3.50 -16.25 20.56
CA GLU A 301 2.83 -17.19 21.49
C GLU A 301 3.67 -18.45 21.77
N ARG A 302 4.52 -18.86 20.82
CA ARG A 302 5.45 -19.99 20.93
C ARG A 302 6.86 -19.57 21.36
N GLY A 303 7.08 -18.29 21.67
CA GLY A 303 8.39 -17.75 22.02
C GLY A 303 9.37 -17.62 20.85
N VAL A 304 8.89 -17.72 19.61
CA VAL A 304 9.69 -17.56 18.38
C VAL A 304 9.60 -16.12 17.91
N VAL A 305 10.75 -15.53 17.56
CA VAL A 305 10.84 -14.12 17.15
C VAL A 305 10.65 -14.01 15.63
N VAL A 306 9.56 -13.35 15.23
CA VAL A 306 9.30 -12.93 13.85
C VAL A 306 9.20 -11.41 13.82
N ILE A 307 10.03 -10.75 13.02
CA ILE A 307 10.08 -9.29 12.94
C ILE A 307 9.51 -8.84 11.60
N ALA A 308 8.31 -8.28 11.63
CA ALA A 308 7.66 -7.70 10.45
C ALA A 308 7.99 -6.21 10.31
N THR A 309 8.61 -5.85 9.20
CA THR A 309 8.98 -4.47 8.87
C THR A 309 8.44 -4.07 7.49
N ASN A 310 8.19 -2.78 7.28
CA ASN A 310 7.69 -2.27 6.01
C ASN A 310 8.85 -1.70 5.20
N ALA A 311 9.00 -2.13 3.95
CA ALA A 311 10.04 -1.65 3.04
C ALA A 311 9.98 -0.12 2.83
N GLU A 312 8.80 0.49 2.99
CA GLU A 312 8.61 1.95 2.93
C GLU A 312 9.50 2.72 3.92
N ASN A 313 9.81 2.11 5.06
CA ASN A 313 10.65 2.69 6.12
C ASN A 313 12.15 2.48 5.86
N TYR A 314 12.52 1.86 4.74
CA TYR A 314 13.91 1.59 4.41
C TYR A 314 14.62 2.86 3.96
N ILE A 315 15.76 3.12 4.60
CA ILE A 315 16.71 4.16 4.23
C ILE A 315 17.92 3.46 3.62
N ALA A 316 18.40 3.95 2.47
CA ALA A 316 19.53 3.36 1.76
C ALA A 316 20.75 3.17 2.68
N GLY A 317 21.32 1.95 2.69
CA GLY A 317 22.47 1.59 3.52
C GLY A 317 22.14 1.30 4.99
N ARG A 318 20.86 1.15 5.36
CA ARG A 318 20.42 1.02 6.76
C ARG A 318 19.50 -0.17 7.01
N LEU A 319 19.79 -1.35 6.46
CA LEU A 319 19.00 -2.56 6.71
C LEU A 319 18.87 -2.88 8.21
N ALA A 320 19.92 -2.66 9.00
CA ALA A 320 19.87 -2.88 10.46
C ALA A 320 18.92 -1.92 11.19
N ALA A 321 18.78 -0.68 10.70
CA ALA A 321 17.82 0.27 11.25
C ALA A 321 16.39 -0.18 10.93
N LEU A 322 16.14 -0.67 9.70
CA LEU A 322 14.84 -1.20 9.30
C LEU A 322 14.37 -2.37 10.20
N VAL A 323 15.29 -3.24 10.61
CA VAL A 323 15.02 -4.34 11.55
C VAL A 323 14.74 -3.82 12.96
N ALA A 324 15.52 -2.85 13.43
CA ALA A 324 15.29 -2.21 14.73
C ALA A 324 13.93 -1.48 14.79
N VAL A 325 13.50 -0.87 13.69
CA VAL A 325 12.15 -0.30 13.53
C VAL A 325 11.09 -1.38 13.69
N GLY A 326 11.27 -2.54 13.05
CA GLY A 326 10.36 -3.68 13.20
C GLY A 326 10.26 -4.21 14.64
N LEU A 327 11.35 -4.19 15.40
CA LEU A 327 11.36 -4.57 16.81
C LEU A 327 10.57 -3.62 17.70
N ASN A 328 10.58 -2.32 17.39
CA ASN A 328 9.86 -1.30 18.14
C ASN A 328 8.41 -1.09 17.64
N ARG A 329 7.92 -1.91 16.70
CA ARG A 329 6.66 -1.69 15.99
C ARG A 329 5.43 -1.62 16.91
N HIS A 330 5.33 -2.53 17.88
CA HIS A 330 4.17 -2.64 18.76
C HIS A 330 4.33 -1.83 20.05
N THR A 331 5.54 -1.78 20.57
CA THR A 331 5.92 -0.97 21.73
C THR A 331 7.40 -0.65 21.60
N TYR A 332 7.81 0.53 22.07
CA TYR A 332 9.23 0.88 22.11
C TYR A 332 9.95 0.02 23.17
N ILE A 333 10.70 -0.99 22.72
CA ILE A 333 11.48 -1.89 23.58
C ILE A 333 12.96 -1.50 23.66
N GLY A 334 13.33 -0.34 23.09
CA GLY A 334 14.70 0.16 23.09
C GLY A 334 15.59 -0.53 22.05
N ALA A 335 15.04 -1.02 20.94
CA ALA A 335 15.85 -1.57 19.85
C ALA A 335 16.48 -0.44 19.02
N HIS A 336 17.79 -0.55 18.77
CA HIS A 336 18.59 0.39 17.98
C HIS A 336 19.29 -0.35 16.82
N PRO A 337 19.89 0.35 15.83
CA PRO A 337 20.55 -0.31 14.69
C PRO A 337 21.61 -1.36 15.08
N ALA A 338 22.31 -1.18 16.20
CA ALA A 338 23.24 -2.18 16.73
C ALA A 338 22.52 -3.49 17.11
N VAL A 339 21.34 -3.41 17.73
CA VAL A 339 20.47 -4.57 18.00
C VAL A 339 20.00 -5.18 16.69
N GLY A 340 19.56 -4.36 15.73
CA GLY A 340 19.16 -4.84 14.40
C GLY A 340 20.27 -5.61 13.67
N THR A 341 21.53 -5.18 13.83
CA THR A 341 22.70 -5.90 13.29
C THR A 341 22.87 -7.27 13.95
N ALA A 342 22.76 -7.34 15.28
CA ALA A 342 22.84 -8.59 16.02
C ALA A 342 21.69 -9.55 15.67
N VAL A 343 20.49 -9.02 15.46
CA VAL A 343 19.30 -9.76 15.03
C VAL A 343 19.47 -10.35 13.63
N LEU A 344 20.01 -9.57 12.68
CA LEU A 344 20.31 -10.06 11.33
C LEU A 344 21.26 -11.28 11.37
N ALA A 345 22.17 -11.35 12.34
CA ALA A 345 23.08 -12.48 12.51
C ALA A 345 22.47 -13.69 13.26
N ASP A 346 21.28 -13.57 13.85
CA ASP A 346 20.68 -14.62 14.69
C ASP A 346 19.84 -15.61 13.86
N PRO A 347 20.26 -16.88 13.71
CA PRO A 347 19.52 -17.89 12.95
C PRO A 347 18.20 -18.33 13.59
N GLY A 348 17.95 -17.96 14.85
CA GLY A 348 16.68 -18.22 15.53
C GLY A 348 15.58 -17.18 15.25
N VAL A 349 15.86 -16.20 14.38
CA VAL A 349 14.94 -15.10 14.05
C VAL A 349 14.47 -15.22 12.60
N VAL A 350 13.20 -14.85 12.37
CA VAL A 350 12.66 -14.63 11.02
C VAL A 350 12.43 -13.14 10.80
N ILE A 351 12.97 -12.59 9.71
CA ILE A 351 12.75 -11.22 9.27
C ILE A 351 11.80 -11.22 8.09
N VAL A 352 10.73 -10.43 8.18
CA VAL A 352 9.76 -10.25 7.11
C VAL A 352 9.81 -8.80 6.63
N ILE A 353 10.15 -8.57 5.37
CA ILE A 353 10.13 -7.25 4.75
C ILE A 353 8.92 -7.16 3.83
N ASP A 354 7.94 -6.36 4.23
CA ASP A 354 6.67 -6.17 3.51
C ASP A 354 6.69 -4.97 2.58
N GLY A 355 6.22 -5.13 1.35
CA GLY A 355 6.12 -4.07 0.35
C GLY A 355 7.38 -3.83 -0.48
N VAL A 356 8.25 -4.83 -0.69
CA VAL A 356 9.55 -4.63 -1.38
C VAL A 356 9.42 -4.29 -2.87
N THR A 357 8.27 -4.56 -3.49
CA THR A 357 7.98 -4.20 -4.88
C THR A 357 7.29 -2.84 -5.02
N GLU A 358 6.89 -2.26 -3.89
CA GLU A 358 6.10 -1.04 -3.78
C GLU A 358 6.98 0.19 -3.54
N ILE A 359 8.24 -0.01 -3.14
CA ILE A 359 9.26 1.04 -3.03
C ILE A 359 9.83 1.45 -4.41
N PRO A 360 10.34 2.68 -4.56
CA PRO A 360 10.95 3.16 -5.81
C PRO A 360 12.11 2.29 -6.31
N ALA A 361 12.35 2.28 -7.62
CA ALA A 361 13.42 1.48 -8.23
C ALA A 361 14.80 1.73 -7.61
N GLU A 362 15.20 2.99 -7.43
CA GLU A 362 16.50 3.35 -6.81
C GLU A 362 16.61 2.83 -5.36
N THR A 363 15.55 3.00 -4.56
CA THR A 363 15.48 2.49 -3.19
C THR A 363 15.58 0.96 -3.18
N ARG A 364 14.92 0.31 -4.13
CA ARG A 364 14.92 -1.15 -4.29
C ARG A 364 16.30 -1.69 -4.68
N GLU A 365 17.02 -1.02 -5.58
CA GLU A 365 18.39 -1.38 -5.98
C GLU A 365 19.36 -1.29 -4.79
N ASN A 366 19.19 -0.30 -3.91
CA ASN A 366 19.99 -0.19 -2.69
C ASN A 366 19.67 -1.30 -1.68
N LEU A 367 18.38 -1.60 -1.50
CA LEU A 367 17.94 -2.71 -0.64
C LEU A 367 18.45 -4.05 -1.18
N GLU A 368 18.41 -4.26 -2.49
CA GLU A 368 18.96 -5.44 -3.17
C GLU A 368 20.44 -5.64 -2.84
N LYS A 369 21.27 -4.58 -2.90
CA LYS A 369 22.71 -4.67 -2.58
C LYS A 369 22.94 -5.15 -1.15
N GLU A 370 22.21 -4.58 -0.19
CA GLU A 370 22.31 -4.98 1.23
C GLU A 370 21.76 -6.40 1.48
N LEU A 371 20.65 -6.77 0.85
CA LEU A 371 20.10 -8.13 0.94
C LEU A 371 21.07 -9.15 0.38
N LYS A 372 21.71 -8.88 -0.77
CA LYS A 372 22.73 -9.76 -1.34
C LYS A 372 23.90 -9.94 -0.38
N GLN A 373 24.37 -8.88 0.26
CA GLN A 373 25.42 -8.97 1.28
C GLN A 373 24.97 -9.80 2.48
N PHE A 374 23.79 -9.51 3.04
CA PHE A 374 23.18 -10.25 4.15
C PHE A 374 23.06 -11.75 3.83
N LEU A 375 22.65 -12.10 2.61
CA LEU A 375 22.45 -13.48 2.19
C LEU A 375 23.77 -14.26 2.00
N THR A 376 24.93 -13.60 1.92
CA THR A 376 26.23 -14.31 1.89
C THR A 376 26.72 -14.79 3.25
N ALA A 377 26.14 -14.29 4.36
CA ALA A 377 26.57 -14.65 5.70
C ALA A 377 26.22 -16.11 6.05
N SER A 378 27.15 -16.80 6.72
CA SER A 378 27.00 -18.21 7.12
C SER A 378 26.03 -18.43 8.28
N GLN A 379 25.93 -17.44 9.18
CA GLN A 379 24.93 -17.34 10.25
C GLN A 379 24.12 -16.08 9.99
N ARG A 380 22.81 -16.25 9.79
CA ARG A 380 21.87 -15.18 9.48
C ARG A 380 20.46 -15.59 9.88
N ALA A 381 19.62 -14.59 10.13
CA ALA A 381 18.17 -14.76 10.26
C ALA A 381 17.56 -15.34 8.97
N GLU A 382 16.40 -15.99 9.12
CA GLU A 382 15.56 -16.36 7.98
C GLU A 382 14.91 -15.11 7.37
N LEU A 383 14.63 -15.17 6.06
CA LEU A 383 14.09 -14.04 5.33
C LEU A 383 12.78 -14.41 4.61
N VAL A 384 11.79 -13.55 4.76
CA VAL A 384 10.56 -13.54 3.98
C VAL A 384 10.45 -12.17 3.29
N LEU A 385 10.28 -12.18 1.97
CA LEU A 385 9.98 -10.96 1.21
C LEU A 385 8.53 -10.99 0.76
N VAL A 386 7.84 -9.86 0.87
CA VAL A 386 6.42 -9.74 0.50
C VAL A 386 6.24 -8.60 -0.48
N GLY A 387 5.48 -8.85 -1.55
CA GLY A 387 5.23 -7.87 -2.61
C GLY A 387 4.14 -8.30 -3.59
N ARG A 388 3.99 -7.55 -4.69
CA ARG A 388 2.97 -7.78 -5.73
C ARG A 388 3.42 -8.76 -6.81
N GLY A 389 4.72 -8.88 -7.06
CA GLY A 389 5.27 -9.66 -8.16
C GLY A 389 6.48 -10.50 -7.75
N VAL A 390 6.42 -11.80 -8.03
CA VAL A 390 7.47 -12.76 -7.71
C VAL A 390 8.79 -12.43 -8.41
N THR A 391 8.70 -12.02 -9.68
CA THR A 391 9.80 -11.63 -10.56
C THR A 391 10.68 -10.55 -9.93
N MET A 392 10.06 -9.44 -9.54
CA MET A 392 10.77 -8.30 -8.97
C MET A 392 11.44 -8.70 -7.66
N MET A 393 10.80 -9.54 -6.84
CA MET A 393 11.41 -10.02 -5.60
C MET A 393 12.57 -10.98 -5.87
N ARG A 394 12.45 -11.88 -6.85
CA ARG A 394 13.54 -12.78 -7.26
C ARG A 394 14.74 -12.00 -7.77
N ALA A 395 14.54 -10.91 -8.50
CA ALA A 395 15.61 -10.04 -8.99
C ALA A 395 16.46 -9.41 -7.86
N MET A 396 15.85 -9.19 -6.69
CA MET A 396 16.54 -8.66 -5.51
C MET A 396 17.47 -9.67 -4.83
N LEU A 397 17.41 -10.95 -5.22
CA LEU A 397 18.18 -12.03 -4.62
C LEU A 397 19.34 -12.46 -5.51
N SER A 398 20.38 -13.04 -4.90
CA SER A 398 21.45 -13.70 -5.64
C SER A 398 20.95 -15.02 -6.25
N ARG A 399 21.38 -15.34 -7.47
CA ARG A 399 20.97 -16.56 -8.21
C ARG A 399 21.23 -17.88 -7.48
N SER A 400 22.18 -17.89 -6.53
CA SER A 400 22.54 -19.05 -5.72
C SER A 400 21.62 -19.27 -4.52
N VAL A 401 20.68 -18.36 -4.26
CA VAL A 401 19.77 -18.44 -3.11
C VAL A 401 18.53 -19.26 -3.51
N ALA A 402 18.26 -20.33 -2.77
CA ALA A 402 17.03 -21.10 -2.93
C ALA A 402 15.82 -20.27 -2.47
N VAL A 403 14.71 -20.36 -3.21
CA VAL A 403 13.48 -19.61 -2.94
C VAL A 403 12.26 -20.52 -2.93
N THR A 404 11.25 -20.16 -2.13
CA THR A 404 9.91 -20.75 -2.17
C THR A 404 8.90 -19.66 -2.51
N ASP A 405 8.27 -19.78 -3.67
CA ASP A 405 7.29 -18.82 -4.16
C ASP A 405 5.89 -19.18 -3.66
N LEU A 406 5.28 -18.26 -2.92
CA LEU A 406 4.01 -18.47 -2.24
C LEU A 406 2.99 -17.41 -2.67
N VAL A 407 1.73 -17.83 -2.72
CA VAL A 407 0.57 -16.95 -2.88
C VAL A 407 -0.40 -17.17 -1.72
N VAL A 408 -1.09 -16.11 -1.32
CA VAL A 408 -2.19 -16.21 -0.34
C VAL A 408 -3.37 -16.92 -0.98
N CYS A 409 -3.94 -17.91 -0.30
CA CYS A 409 -5.13 -18.60 -0.78
C CYS A 409 -6.37 -17.69 -0.70
N PRO A 410 -7.29 -17.79 -1.68
CA PRO A 410 -8.60 -17.17 -1.56
C PRO A 410 -9.36 -17.67 -0.33
N MET A 411 -10.16 -16.80 0.30
CA MET A 411 -11.00 -17.18 1.44
C MET A 411 -12.16 -18.07 1.01
N SER A 412 -12.44 -19.12 1.78
CA SER A 412 -13.68 -19.91 1.65
C SER A 412 -14.91 -19.08 2.05
N GLU A 413 -16.12 -19.47 1.61
CA GLU A 413 -17.37 -18.79 2.01
C GLU A 413 -17.51 -18.72 3.55
N ASP A 414 -17.11 -19.77 4.27
CA ASP A 414 -17.14 -19.78 5.74
C ASP A 414 -16.18 -18.76 6.35
N GLN A 415 -14.96 -18.66 5.83
CA GLN A 415 -13.97 -17.65 6.24
C GLN A 415 -14.46 -16.22 5.93
N GLN A 416 -15.11 -16.03 4.79
CA GLN A 416 -15.74 -14.77 4.40
C GLN A 416 -16.88 -14.39 5.36
N CYS A 417 -17.72 -15.35 5.76
CA CYS A 417 -18.77 -15.13 6.75
C CYS A 417 -18.20 -14.77 8.12
N GLN A 418 -17.12 -15.45 8.54
CA GLN A 418 -16.47 -15.19 9.82
C GLN A 418 -15.88 -13.78 9.88
N ILE A 419 -15.13 -13.34 8.85
CA ILE A 419 -14.52 -12.01 8.85
C ILE A 419 -15.58 -10.91 8.79
N VAL A 420 -16.62 -11.07 7.96
CA VAL A 420 -17.72 -10.09 7.86
C VAL A 420 -18.51 -10.03 9.18
N GLY A 421 -18.82 -11.19 9.76
CA GLY A 421 -19.54 -11.28 11.04
C GLY A 421 -18.74 -10.66 12.19
N ALA A 422 -17.45 -10.93 12.28
CA ALA A 422 -16.60 -10.38 13.33
C ALA A 422 -16.37 -8.86 13.15
N PHE A 423 -16.07 -8.41 11.93
CA PHE A 423 -15.76 -7.01 11.65
C PHE A 423 -16.97 -6.07 11.86
N TYR A 424 -18.15 -6.50 11.44
CA TYR A 424 -19.39 -5.72 11.59
C TYR A 424 -20.24 -6.12 12.81
N GLN A 425 -19.76 -7.05 13.64
CA GLN A 425 -20.47 -7.58 14.81
C GLN A 425 -21.89 -8.10 14.47
N LEU A 426 -21.99 -8.89 13.40
CA LEU A 426 -23.25 -9.40 12.86
C LEU A 426 -23.48 -10.84 13.26
N GLU A 427 -24.76 -11.23 13.36
CA GLU A 427 -25.15 -12.63 13.47
C GLU A 427 -24.79 -13.41 12.20
N ALA A 428 -24.51 -14.70 12.35
CA ALA A 428 -23.99 -15.56 11.29
C ALA A 428 -24.88 -15.60 10.03
N ASP A 429 -26.20 -15.58 10.19
CA ASP A 429 -27.13 -15.63 9.06
C ASP A 429 -27.14 -14.32 8.26
N LEU A 430 -27.02 -13.17 8.95
CA LEU A 430 -26.93 -11.86 8.29
C LEU A 430 -25.57 -11.69 7.60
N ALA A 431 -24.49 -12.13 8.23
CA ALA A 431 -23.16 -12.15 7.63
C ALA A 431 -23.14 -13.01 6.35
N ARG A 432 -23.74 -14.21 6.40
CA ARG A 432 -23.86 -15.09 5.24
C ARG A 432 -24.71 -14.49 4.12
N TRP A 433 -25.82 -13.84 4.47
CA TRP A 433 -26.64 -13.12 3.49
C TRP A 433 -25.83 -12.01 2.81
N LEU A 434 -25.10 -11.18 3.56
CA LEU A 434 -24.25 -10.12 3.01
C LEU A 434 -23.15 -10.66 2.11
N VAL A 435 -22.41 -11.68 2.54
CA VAL A 435 -21.35 -12.32 1.74
C VAL A 435 -21.89 -12.81 0.40
N ARG A 436 -23.07 -13.45 0.39
CA ARG A 436 -23.71 -13.91 -0.85
C ARG A 436 -24.16 -12.77 -1.76
N GLN A 437 -24.66 -11.67 -1.20
CA GLN A 437 -24.99 -10.48 -2.00
C GLN A 437 -23.72 -9.87 -2.62
N VAL A 438 -22.64 -9.75 -1.86
CA VAL A 438 -21.36 -9.27 -2.38
C VAL A 438 -20.85 -10.20 -3.48
N GLY A 439 -20.86 -11.52 -3.27
CA GLY A 439 -20.45 -12.50 -4.27
C GLY A 439 -21.29 -12.44 -5.55
N HIS A 440 -22.60 -12.19 -5.44
CA HIS A 440 -23.49 -12.05 -6.59
C HIS A 440 -23.17 -10.81 -7.44
N VAL A 441 -22.88 -9.68 -6.79
CA VAL A 441 -22.65 -8.40 -7.48
C VAL A 441 -21.20 -8.26 -7.96
N MET A 442 -20.24 -8.60 -7.12
CA MET A 442 -18.80 -8.34 -7.34
C MET A 442 -18.05 -9.52 -7.93
N GLN A 443 -18.65 -10.72 -7.97
CA GLN A 443 -18.08 -11.94 -8.54
C GLN A 443 -16.66 -12.21 -7.99
N ASP A 444 -15.67 -12.41 -8.86
CA ASP A 444 -14.28 -12.72 -8.48
C ASP A 444 -13.63 -11.64 -7.61
N VAL A 445 -14.10 -10.39 -7.68
CA VAL A 445 -13.57 -9.28 -6.86
C VAL A 445 -13.89 -9.50 -5.38
N ALA A 446 -14.98 -10.21 -5.05
CA ALA A 446 -15.34 -10.56 -3.68
C ALA A 446 -14.33 -11.48 -2.99
N THR A 447 -13.47 -12.18 -3.75
CA THR A 447 -12.40 -13.01 -3.18
C THR A 447 -11.30 -12.21 -2.50
N ASN A 448 -11.20 -10.91 -2.79
CA ASN A 448 -10.28 -9.99 -2.15
C ASN A 448 -10.86 -9.52 -0.79
N PRO A 449 -10.19 -9.80 0.35
CA PRO A 449 -10.71 -9.43 1.67
C PRO A 449 -11.08 -7.96 1.85
N LEU A 450 -10.26 -7.04 1.33
CA LEU A 450 -10.55 -5.61 1.42
C LEU A 450 -11.84 -5.26 0.66
N MET A 451 -11.97 -5.77 -0.58
CA MET A 451 -13.18 -5.51 -1.38
C MET A 451 -14.41 -6.17 -0.78
N LEU A 452 -14.29 -7.36 -0.19
CA LEU A 452 -15.40 -8.01 0.52
C LEU A 452 -15.96 -7.11 1.62
N LEU A 453 -15.08 -6.59 2.50
CA LEU A 453 -15.48 -5.71 3.60
C LEU A 453 -16.08 -4.41 3.08
N LEU A 454 -15.39 -3.72 2.16
CA LEU A 454 -15.88 -2.46 1.60
C LEU A 454 -17.23 -2.62 0.87
N SER A 455 -17.40 -3.70 0.09
CA SER A 455 -18.66 -3.99 -0.60
C SER A 455 -19.76 -4.35 0.38
N ALA A 456 -19.49 -5.13 1.44
CA ALA A 456 -20.47 -5.42 2.47
C ALA A 456 -20.96 -4.12 3.15
N LYS A 457 -20.04 -3.19 3.46
CA LYS A 457 -20.40 -1.86 3.97
C LYS A 457 -21.22 -1.06 2.96
N ALA A 458 -20.82 -1.02 1.69
CA ALA A 458 -21.54 -0.28 0.65
C ALA A 458 -22.98 -0.80 0.46
N ILE A 459 -23.20 -2.12 0.49
CA ILE A 459 -24.54 -2.74 0.44
C ILE A 459 -25.35 -2.36 1.68
N ALA A 460 -24.75 -2.41 2.87
CA ALA A 460 -25.42 -2.01 4.11
C ALA A 460 -25.87 -0.53 4.10
N LEU A 461 -25.08 0.34 3.43
CA LEU A 461 -25.40 1.74 3.18
C LEU A 461 -26.39 1.96 2.02
N GLN A 462 -26.87 0.90 1.37
CA GLN A 462 -27.72 0.96 0.17
C GLN A 462 -27.08 1.77 -0.98
N GLY A 463 -25.75 1.76 -1.06
CA GLY A 463 -24.98 2.46 -2.09
C GLY A 463 -24.81 1.66 -3.38
N ASP A 464 -24.16 2.28 -4.36
CA ASP A 464 -23.88 1.65 -5.65
C ASP A 464 -22.68 0.70 -5.55
N VAL A 465 -22.93 -0.56 -5.92
CA VAL A 465 -21.94 -1.64 -5.92
C VAL A 465 -21.66 -2.18 -7.33
N SER A 466 -22.01 -1.41 -8.37
CA SER A 466 -21.78 -1.76 -9.77
C SER A 466 -20.29 -1.91 -10.15
N SER A 467 -19.39 -1.30 -9.39
CA SER A 467 -17.95 -1.36 -9.63
C SER A 467 -17.12 -1.18 -8.35
N PRO A 468 -15.84 -1.59 -8.33
CA PRO A 468 -14.94 -1.25 -7.23
C PRO A 468 -14.89 0.26 -6.94
N ALA A 469 -14.83 1.11 -7.96
CA ALA A 469 -14.83 2.56 -7.77
C ALA A 469 -16.09 3.08 -7.05
N SER A 470 -17.29 2.57 -7.38
CA SER A 470 -18.53 2.99 -6.74
C SER A 470 -18.56 2.57 -5.26
N VAL A 471 -18.07 1.37 -4.95
CA VAL A 471 -17.89 0.89 -3.57
C VAL A 471 -17.00 1.85 -2.76
N PHE A 472 -15.81 2.19 -3.27
CA PHE A 472 -14.92 3.15 -2.62
C PHE A 472 -15.59 4.52 -2.45
N GLN A 473 -16.28 5.00 -3.47
CA GLN A 473 -16.97 6.29 -3.42
C GLN A 473 -18.05 6.33 -2.33
N THR A 474 -18.89 5.29 -2.24
CA THR A 474 -19.92 5.17 -1.19
C THR A 474 -19.29 5.14 0.20
N VAL A 475 -18.29 4.28 0.42
CA VAL A 475 -17.67 4.12 1.75
C VAL A 475 -16.93 5.39 2.19
N ILE A 476 -16.18 6.02 1.29
CA ILE A 476 -15.44 7.26 1.62
C ILE A 476 -16.41 8.41 1.90
N SER A 477 -17.52 8.51 1.17
CA SER A 477 -18.54 9.53 1.41
C SER A 477 -19.17 9.37 2.79
N ASP A 478 -19.52 8.14 3.17
CA ASP A 478 -20.04 7.81 4.51
C ASP A 478 -19.03 8.13 5.62
N ILE A 479 -17.76 7.73 5.47
CA ILE A 479 -16.70 8.04 6.44
C ILE A 479 -16.54 9.57 6.59
N ALA A 480 -16.52 10.30 5.48
CA ALA A 480 -16.39 11.75 5.49
C ALA A 480 -17.57 12.42 6.22
N GLU A 481 -18.80 11.98 5.96
CA GLU A 481 -20.00 12.49 6.61
C GLU A 481 -19.97 12.21 8.12
N GLN A 482 -19.63 10.99 8.54
CA GLN A 482 -19.46 10.61 9.94
C GLN A 482 -18.38 11.43 10.66
N CYS A 483 -17.32 11.84 9.94
CA CYS A 483 -16.26 12.70 10.48
C CYS A 483 -16.61 14.20 10.41
N GLY A 484 -17.82 14.58 10.00
CA GLY A 484 -18.26 15.98 9.98
C GLY A 484 -17.80 16.77 8.74
N TYR A 485 -17.50 16.09 7.63
CA TYR A 485 -17.17 16.68 6.33
C TYR A 485 -18.30 16.45 5.31
N PRO A 486 -19.46 17.11 5.46
CA PRO A 486 -20.48 17.09 4.42
C PRO A 486 -19.89 17.71 3.14
N ASP A 487 -20.19 17.12 1.98
CA ASP A 487 -19.68 17.56 0.68
C ASP A 487 -18.15 17.52 0.52
N ALA A 488 -17.49 16.51 1.11
CA ALA A 488 -16.04 16.28 1.03
C ALA A 488 -15.47 16.05 -0.39
N SER A 489 -16.29 16.17 -1.44
CA SER A 489 -15.92 15.93 -2.83
C SER A 489 -14.63 16.65 -3.23
N VAL A 490 -14.46 17.93 -2.90
CA VAL A 490 -13.26 18.71 -3.23
C VAL A 490 -12.05 18.24 -2.42
N LEU A 491 -12.25 17.90 -1.15
CA LEU A 491 -11.17 17.41 -0.27
C LEU A 491 -10.66 16.03 -0.71
N VAL A 492 -11.57 15.13 -1.10
CA VAL A 492 -11.25 13.83 -1.71
C VAL A 492 -10.43 14.02 -2.99
N ALA A 493 -10.86 14.95 -3.86
CA ALA A 493 -10.12 15.25 -5.08
C ALA A 493 -8.74 15.89 -4.80
N GLY A 494 -8.64 16.75 -3.78
CA GLY A 494 -7.37 17.33 -3.34
C GLY A 494 -6.38 16.28 -2.84
N LEU A 495 -6.80 15.37 -1.95
CA LEU A 495 -5.98 14.22 -1.57
C LEU A 495 -5.60 13.37 -2.79
N GLY A 496 -6.54 13.20 -3.73
CA GLY A 496 -6.30 12.54 -5.01
C GLY A 496 -5.21 13.18 -5.86
N MET A 497 -5.11 14.51 -5.89
CA MET A 497 -4.05 15.22 -6.60
C MET A 497 -2.68 14.96 -5.95
N ALA A 498 -2.60 14.97 -4.61
CA ALA A 498 -1.36 14.66 -3.88
C ALA A 498 -0.90 13.23 -4.17
N TYR A 499 -1.81 12.25 -4.09
CA TYR A 499 -1.47 10.86 -4.41
C TYR A 499 -1.16 10.63 -5.88
N ALA A 500 -1.80 11.34 -6.81
CA ALA A 500 -1.45 11.27 -8.22
C ALA A 500 0.00 11.70 -8.45
N LYS A 501 0.45 12.77 -7.79
CA LYS A 501 1.84 13.26 -7.84
C LYS A 501 2.83 12.27 -7.24
N LEU A 502 2.49 11.66 -6.09
CA LEU A 502 3.32 10.61 -5.50
C LEU A 502 3.45 9.39 -6.43
N LEU A 503 2.35 8.96 -7.04
CA LEU A 503 2.32 7.82 -7.96
C LEU A 503 3.11 8.09 -9.24
N ASP A 504 3.15 9.32 -9.73
CA ASP A 504 4.04 9.71 -10.84
C ASP A 504 5.52 9.54 -10.48
N GLY A 505 5.87 9.72 -9.20
CA GLY A 505 7.17 9.39 -8.62
C GLY A 505 7.34 7.94 -8.18
N GLN A 506 6.41 7.04 -8.54
CA GLN A 506 6.36 5.63 -8.14
C GLN A 506 6.30 5.40 -6.62
N LYS A 507 5.80 6.37 -5.86
CA LYS A 507 5.61 6.30 -4.41
C LYS A 507 4.13 6.34 -4.05
N ARG A 508 3.79 5.78 -2.89
CA ARG A 508 2.47 5.97 -2.24
C ARG A 508 2.59 6.68 -0.89
N TYR A 509 3.82 6.99 -0.49
CA TYR A 509 4.18 7.57 0.79
C TYR A 509 5.25 8.65 0.60
N CYS A 510 5.40 9.49 1.60
CA CYS A 510 6.47 10.48 1.71
C CYS A 510 6.67 10.83 3.20
N ASP A 511 7.60 11.72 3.51
CA ASP A 511 7.69 12.28 4.86
C ASP A 511 6.69 13.41 5.08
N THR A 512 6.56 13.89 6.33
CA THR A 512 5.59 14.95 6.67
C THR A 512 5.93 16.29 6.00
N LEU A 513 7.22 16.59 5.78
CA LEU A 513 7.63 17.83 5.12
C LEU A 513 7.23 17.82 3.65
N ASP A 514 7.53 16.73 2.95
CA ASP A 514 7.12 16.48 1.57
C ASP A 514 5.60 16.45 1.46
N TRP A 515 4.91 15.83 2.42
CA TRP A 515 3.44 15.80 2.43
C TRP A 515 2.84 17.20 2.54
N VAL A 516 3.36 18.04 3.45
CA VAL A 516 2.91 19.43 3.58
C VAL A 516 3.22 20.23 2.31
N ALA A 517 4.40 20.04 1.72
CA ALA A 517 4.76 20.69 0.46
C ALA A 517 3.81 20.30 -0.69
N LEU A 518 3.46 19.01 -0.80
CA LEU A 518 2.47 18.52 -1.77
C LEU A 518 1.09 19.11 -1.52
N LEU A 519 0.64 19.16 -0.26
CA LEU A 519 -0.65 19.76 0.08
C LEU A 519 -0.69 21.28 -0.20
N ASN A 520 0.44 21.99 -0.06
CA ASN A 520 0.56 23.39 -0.49
C ASN A 520 0.33 23.52 -2.00
N GLU A 521 1.05 22.76 -2.82
CA GLU A 521 0.89 22.77 -4.29
C GLU A 521 -0.56 22.44 -4.69
N VAL A 522 -1.18 21.46 -4.01
CA VAL A 522 -2.58 21.08 -4.27
C VAL A 522 -3.57 22.18 -3.89
N ALA A 523 -3.40 22.80 -2.72
CA ALA A 523 -4.29 23.87 -2.26
C ALA A 523 -4.22 25.08 -3.20
N ASP A 524 -3.03 25.46 -3.68
CA ASP A 524 -2.84 26.53 -4.65
C ASP A 524 -3.56 26.19 -5.97
N ARG A 525 -3.37 24.98 -6.50
CA ARG A 525 -4.02 24.54 -7.74
C ARG A 525 -5.54 24.43 -7.62
N LEU A 526 -6.06 24.04 -6.46
CA LEU A 526 -7.50 24.04 -6.19
C LEU A 526 -8.04 25.48 -6.12
N THR A 527 -7.27 26.40 -5.55
CA THR A 527 -7.61 27.83 -5.49
C THR A 527 -7.66 28.43 -6.90
N ASP A 528 -6.68 28.12 -7.76
CA ASP A 528 -6.67 28.51 -9.17
C ASP A 528 -7.86 27.94 -9.95
N ALA A 529 -8.32 26.74 -9.58
CA ALA A 529 -9.53 26.12 -10.12
C ALA A 529 -10.84 26.67 -9.52
N GLY A 530 -10.77 27.67 -8.63
CA GLY A 530 -11.94 28.34 -8.03
C GLY A 530 -12.45 27.69 -6.74
N HIS A 531 -11.69 26.79 -6.12
CA HIS A 531 -12.06 26.14 -4.86
C HIS A 531 -11.27 26.70 -3.68
N SER A 532 -11.97 27.25 -2.68
CA SER A 532 -11.34 27.74 -1.45
C SER A 532 -11.04 26.59 -0.47
N VAL A 533 -9.88 25.94 -0.61
CA VAL A 533 -9.43 24.86 0.28
C VAL A 533 -8.06 25.18 0.86
N THR A 534 -7.92 25.06 2.18
CA THR A 534 -6.63 25.26 2.85
C THR A 534 -5.87 23.94 3.01
N VAL A 535 -4.55 24.04 3.07
CA VAL A 535 -3.61 22.94 3.33
C VAL A 535 -3.96 22.22 4.63
N ARG A 536 -4.25 23.00 5.68
CA ARG A 536 -4.68 22.47 6.98
C ARG A 536 -5.94 21.63 6.84
N ARG A 537 -6.93 22.09 6.06
CA ARG A 537 -8.19 21.35 5.87
C ARG A 537 -7.99 20.04 5.13
N LEU A 538 -7.10 19.98 4.13
CA LEU A 538 -6.74 18.72 3.46
C LEU A 538 -6.04 17.75 4.40
N ARG A 539 -5.10 18.26 5.21
CA ARG A 539 -4.37 17.47 6.22
C ARG A 539 -5.33 16.85 7.23
N GLU A 540 -6.17 17.69 7.85
CA GLU A 540 -7.19 17.26 8.83
C GLU A 540 -8.16 16.25 8.22
N PHE A 541 -8.66 16.53 7.01
CA PHE A 541 -9.56 15.60 6.33
C PHE A 541 -8.91 14.23 6.14
N GLY A 542 -7.66 14.19 5.65
CA GLY A 542 -6.93 12.94 5.45
C GLY A 542 -6.72 12.16 6.75
N SER A 543 -6.26 12.83 7.82
CA SER A 543 -5.98 12.16 9.10
C SER A 543 -7.26 11.76 9.84
N GLU A 544 -8.25 12.64 9.96
CA GLU A 544 -9.45 12.39 10.75
C GLU A 544 -10.35 11.32 10.11
N THR A 545 -10.41 11.25 8.78
CA THR A 545 -11.12 10.17 8.07
C THR A 545 -10.33 8.85 8.05
N GLY A 546 -9.07 8.87 8.47
CA GLY A 546 -8.17 7.72 8.41
C GLY A 546 -7.71 7.35 7.01
N LEU A 547 -8.01 8.17 5.98
CA LEU A 547 -7.56 7.96 4.60
C LEU A 547 -6.05 8.14 4.45
N VAL A 548 -5.45 8.95 5.33
CA VAL A 548 -4.02 9.22 5.43
C VAL A 548 -3.59 8.88 6.85
N ARG A 549 -2.48 8.17 6.99
CA ARG A 549 -1.88 7.77 8.26
C ARG A 549 -0.45 8.25 8.32
N SER A 550 -0.07 8.79 9.48
CA SER A 550 1.33 8.93 9.85
C SER A 550 1.77 7.64 10.52
N ALA A 551 2.83 7.03 10.01
CA ALA A 551 3.50 5.88 10.59
C ALA A 551 4.72 6.35 11.40
N PRO A 552 5.24 5.50 12.30
CA PRO A 552 6.46 5.81 13.04
C PRO A 552 7.60 6.20 12.09
N PHE A 553 8.49 7.10 12.53
CA PHE A 553 9.62 7.64 11.75
C PHE A 553 9.20 8.55 10.59
N ASP A 554 8.21 9.40 10.83
CA ASP A 554 7.82 10.49 9.94
C ASP A 554 7.43 10.02 8.52
N THR A 555 6.68 8.93 8.41
CA THR A 555 6.20 8.43 7.11
C THR A 555 4.69 8.63 6.97
N VAL A 556 4.26 9.46 6.03
CA VAL A 556 2.85 9.69 5.68
C VAL A 556 2.45 8.79 4.52
N ARG A 557 1.36 8.02 4.68
CA ARG A 557 0.92 7.01 3.71
C ARG A 557 -0.60 6.82 3.72
N PRO A 558 -1.21 6.20 2.69
CA PRO A 558 -2.63 5.88 2.72
C PRO A 558 -2.94 4.80 3.76
N PHE A 559 -4.22 4.67 4.14
CA PHE A 559 -4.69 3.51 4.91
C PHE A 559 -4.28 2.18 4.26
N HIS A 560 -4.42 2.11 2.93
CA HIS A 560 -4.04 0.99 2.11
C HIS A 560 -3.81 1.50 0.68
N ASP A 561 -2.89 0.88 -0.07
CA ASP A 561 -2.49 1.31 -1.41
C ASP A 561 -3.65 1.57 -2.37
N SER A 562 -4.68 0.73 -2.33
CA SER A 562 -5.87 0.88 -3.18
C SER A 562 -6.60 2.21 -2.96
N PHE A 563 -6.51 2.82 -1.76
CA PHE A 563 -7.06 4.16 -1.52
C PHE A 563 -6.27 5.23 -2.26
N ALA A 564 -4.93 5.17 -2.26
CA ALA A 564 -4.12 6.10 -3.05
C ALA A 564 -4.43 5.99 -4.56
N ASP A 565 -4.54 4.76 -5.06
CA ASP A 565 -4.88 4.49 -6.47
C ASP A 565 -6.30 4.98 -6.82
N PHE A 566 -7.28 4.78 -5.93
CA PHE A 566 -8.65 5.27 -6.09
C PHE A 566 -8.73 6.80 -6.04
N LEU A 567 -8.12 7.43 -5.03
CA LEU A 567 -8.11 8.88 -4.84
C LEU A 567 -7.45 9.56 -6.04
N ALA A 568 -6.32 9.05 -6.52
CA ALA A 568 -5.70 9.50 -7.76
C ALA A 568 -6.67 9.36 -8.96
N GLY A 569 -7.37 8.23 -9.07
CA GLY A 569 -8.44 8.03 -10.05
C GLY A 569 -9.55 9.08 -9.99
N VAL A 570 -9.94 9.54 -8.80
CA VAL A 570 -10.92 10.63 -8.61
C VAL A 570 -10.38 11.97 -9.09
N ALA A 571 -9.12 12.30 -8.81
CA ALA A 571 -8.52 13.54 -9.30
C ALA A 571 -8.39 13.54 -10.84
N LEU A 572 -8.02 12.39 -11.42
CA LEU A 572 -7.93 12.19 -12.87
C LEU A 572 -9.30 12.31 -13.55
N SER A 573 -10.36 11.70 -12.98
CA SER A 573 -11.70 11.73 -13.56
C SER A 573 -12.31 13.13 -13.58
N ARG A 574 -11.86 14.00 -12.66
CA ARG A 574 -12.23 15.43 -12.59
C ARG A 574 -11.30 16.35 -13.34
N SER A 575 -10.33 15.81 -14.09
CA SER A 575 -9.33 16.59 -14.83
C SER A 575 -8.48 17.53 -13.94
N LEU A 576 -8.37 17.24 -12.64
CA LEU A 576 -7.50 17.96 -11.70
C LEU A 576 -6.07 17.39 -11.66
N ALA A 577 -5.90 16.18 -12.18
CA ALA A 577 -4.61 15.55 -12.44
C ALA A 577 -4.57 14.98 -13.87
N HIS A 578 -3.39 14.57 -14.33
CA HIS A 578 -3.21 13.93 -15.63
C HIS A 578 -2.42 12.63 -15.48
N LEU A 579 -2.73 11.65 -16.34
CA LEU A 579 -1.87 10.48 -16.46
C LEU A 579 -0.52 10.88 -17.07
N PRO A 580 0.57 10.21 -16.67
CA PRO A 580 1.88 10.41 -17.28
C PRO A 580 1.84 10.05 -18.76
N ILE A 581 2.86 10.51 -19.48
CA ILE A 581 2.98 10.26 -20.92
C ILE A 581 3.13 8.76 -21.18
N HIS A 582 3.81 8.02 -20.29
CA HIS A 582 3.98 6.56 -20.34
C HIS A 582 3.46 5.93 -19.07
N LEU A 583 2.69 4.84 -19.20
CA LEU A 583 2.16 4.08 -18.08
C LEU A 583 3.11 2.96 -17.67
N GLY A 584 3.38 2.84 -16.37
CA GLY A 584 4.13 1.74 -15.76
C GLY A 584 3.23 0.72 -15.05
N GLN A 585 3.83 -0.32 -14.48
CA GLN A 585 3.11 -1.35 -13.72
C GLN A 585 2.30 -0.75 -12.55
N HIS A 586 2.80 0.31 -11.92
CA HIS A 586 2.16 0.99 -10.80
C HIS A 586 0.88 1.75 -11.21
N ASP A 587 0.67 1.99 -12.51
CA ASP A 587 -0.46 2.77 -13.03
C ASP A 587 -1.72 1.95 -13.30
N ARG A 588 -1.60 0.61 -13.32
CA ARG A 588 -2.71 -0.31 -13.65
C ARG A 588 -3.95 -0.03 -12.80
N ALA A 589 -3.77 0.16 -11.49
CA ALA A 589 -4.87 0.37 -10.55
C ALA A 589 -5.56 1.73 -10.77
N ARG A 590 -4.79 2.83 -10.81
CA ARG A 590 -5.37 4.17 -11.04
C ARG A 590 -6.03 4.31 -12.42
N ALA A 591 -5.50 3.65 -13.45
CA ALA A 591 -6.12 3.62 -14.77
C ALA A 591 -7.45 2.84 -14.79
N ARG A 592 -7.55 1.71 -14.07
CA ARG A 592 -8.81 0.97 -13.90
C ARG A 592 -9.85 1.79 -13.14
N PHE A 593 -9.46 2.46 -12.05
CA PHE A 593 -10.37 3.35 -11.31
C PHE A 593 -10.85 4.53 -12.16
N LEU A 594 -9.95 5.16 -12.94
CA LEU A 594 -10.32 6.23 -13.88
C LEU A 594 -11.39 5.76 -14.88
N ALA A 595 -11.19 4.57 -15.47
CA ALA A 595 -12.15 3.97 -16.40
C ALA A 595 -13.50 3.69 -15.75
N GLN A 596 -13.52 3.20 -14.51
CA GLN A 596 -14.76 2.93 -13.77
C GLN A 596 -15.52 4.22 -13.42
N LEU A 597 -14.80 5.28 -13.03
CA LEU A 597 -15.38 6.56 -12.61
C LEU A 597 -15.93 7.38 -13.79
N SER A 598 -15.17 7.49 -14.88
CA SER A 598 -15.47 8.41 -15.99
C SER A 598 -15.67 7.75 -17.35
N GLY A 599 -15.53 6.43 -17.45
CA GLY A 599 -15.48 5.72 -18.72
C GLY A 599 -14.09 5.77 -19.35
N VAL A 600 -13.95 5.17 -20.54
CA VAL A 600 -12.68 5.12 -21.28
C VAL A 600 -12.65 6.20 -22.36
N SER A 601 -11.77 7.19 -22.21
CA SER A 601 -11.48 8.20 -23.24
C SER A 601 -10.52 7.66 -24.32
N ASP A 602 -10.50 8.27 -25.50
CA ASP A 602 -9.53 7.93 -26.57
C ASP A 602 -8.08 7.98 -26.06
N ARG A 603 -7.74 9.02 -25.29
CA ARG A 603 -6.41 9.15 -24.68
C ARG A 603 -6.09 8.00 -23.73
N LEU A 604 -7.02 7.60 -22.86
CA LEU A 604 -6.81 6.49 -21.94
C LEU A 604 -6.67 5.15 -22.69
N ALA A 605 -7.53 4.91 -23.69
CA ALA A 605 -7.47 3.72 -24.54
C ALA A 605 -6.13 3.63 -25.28
N HIS A 606 -5.64 4.74 -25.82
CA HIS A 606 -4.35 4.79 -26.51
C HIS A 606 -3.18 4.49 -25.58
N LEU A 607 -3.12 5.12 -24.40
CA LEU A 607 -2.06 4.85 -23.42
C LEU A 607 -2.07 3.38 -22.96
N LEU A 608 -3.25 2.82 -22.67
CA LEU A 608 -3.37 1.44 -22.24
C LEU A 608 -3.00 0.43 -23.34
N THR A 609 -3.42 0.67 -24.58
CA THR A 609 -3.08 -0.24 -25.69
C THR A 609 -1.59 -0.22 -26.03
N ARG A 610 -0.92 0.92 -25.84
CA ARG A 610 0.52 1.06 -26.06
C ARG A 610 1.37 0.47 -24.93
N ASP A 611 1.07 0.83 -23.68
CA ASP A 611 1.96 0.55 -22.53
C ASP A 611 1.51 -0.63 -21.66
N LEU A 612 0.20 -0.91 -21.59
CA LEU A 612 -0.41 -1.89 -20.67
C LEU A 612 -1.55 -2.70 -21.35
N PRO A 613 -1.28 -3.40 -22.46
CA PRO A 613 -2.30 -4.02 -23.30
C PRO A 613 -3.19 -5.04 -22.55
N PHE A 614 -2.66 -5.78 -21.57
CA PHE A 614 -3.48 -6.72 -20.79
C PHE A 614 -4.31 -6.01 -19.72
N THR A 615 -3.95 -4.78 -19.34
CA THR A 615 -4.83 -3.92 -18.54
C THR A 615 -5.96 -3.34 -19.39
N ALA A 616 -5.75 -3.10 -20.68
CA ALA A 616 -6.79 -2.64 -21.60
C ALA A 616 -8.00 -3.60 -21.62
N VAL A 617 -7.76 -4.92 -21.56
CA VAL A 617 -8.79 -5.97 -21.45
C VAL A 617 -9.74 -5.76 -20.27
N ASN A 618 -9.20 -5.25 -19.15
CA ASN A 618 -9.94 -5.04 -17.91
C ASN A 618 -10.74 -3.73 -17.88
N VAL A 619 -10.42 -2.77 -18.76
CA VAL A 619 -11.14 -1.49 -18.82
C VAL A 619 -12.24 -1.46 -19.88
N VAL A 620 -12.19 -2.35 -20.88
CA VAL A 620 -13.23 -2.52 -21.92
C VAL A 620 -14.65 -2.60 -21.35
N PRO A 621 -14.93 -3.28 -20.22
CA PRO A 621 -16.25 -3.27 -19.60
C PRO A 621 -16.79 -1.87 -19.27
N TYR A 622 -15.91 -0.89 -19.10
CA TYR A 622 -16.24 0.50 -18.76
C TYR A 622 -16.10 1.46 -19.95
N GLU A 623 -15.88 0.97 -21.16
CA GLU A 623 -16.07 1.79 -22.36
C GLU A 623 -17.54 2.25 -22.40
N ARG A 624 -17.75 3.58 -22.42
CA ARG A 624 -19.05 4.27 -22.38
C ARG A 624 -19.09 5.31 -23.51
N ARG A 625 -18.92 4.86 -24.75
CA ARG A 625 -18.82 5.72 -25.94
C ARG A 625 -20.09 5.63 -26.79
N SER A 626 -20.46 6.76 -27.38
CA SER A 626 -21.53 6.85 -28.39
C SER A 626 -20.96 6.62 -29.80
N PRO A 627 -21.71 5.96 -30.71
CA PRO A 627 -21.21 5.63 -32.04
C PRO A 627 -20.85 6.86 -32.88
N GLU A 628 -19.65 6.89 -33.44
CA GLU A 628 -19.10 8.02 -34.21
C GLU A 628 -18.29 7.54 -35.43
N PRO A 629 -18.26 8.27 -36.55
CA PRO A 629 -17.47 7.90 -37.72
C PRO A 629 -15.95 7.76 -37.48
N SER A 630 -15.40 8.47 -36.48
CA SER A 630 -13.98 8.39 -36.10
C SER A 630 -13.57 7.05 -35.51
N TRP A 631 -14.55 6.21 -35.13
CA TRP A 631 -14.30 4.92 -34.49
C TRP A 631 -13.41 4.00 -35.31
N LEU A 632 -13.50 4.07 -36.64
CA LEU A 632 -12.63 3.26 -37.51
C LEU A 632 -11.15 3.62 -37.32
N ASP A 633 -10.83 4.92 -37.33
CA ASP A 633 -9.45 5.39 -37.19
C ASP A 633 -8.94 5.17 -35.76
N GLU A 634 -9.79 5.34 -34.75
CA GLU A 634 -9.51 4.97 -33.36
C GLU A 634 -9.17 3.47 -33.23
N THR A 635 -10.00 2.58 -33.77
CA THR A 635 -9.74 1.13 -33.72
C THR A 635 -8.47 0.74 -34.45
N LYS A 636 -8.19 1.32 -35.62
CA LYS A 636 -6.93 1.08 -36.35
C LYS A 636 -5.71 1.49 -35.52
N ARG A 637 -5.74 2.68 -34.90
CA ARG A 637 -4.66 3.13 -34.01
C ARG A 637 -4.42 2.18 -32.84
N HIS A 638 -5.48 1.62 -32.25
CA HIS A 638 -5.33 0.62 -31.18
C HIS A 638 -4.77 -0.70 -31.69
N LEU A 639 -5.20 -1.17 -32.87
CA LEU A 639 -4.68 -2.39 -33.49
C LEU A 639 -3.20 -2.27 -33.86
N ASP A 640 -2.74 -1.07 -34.22
CA ASP A 640 -1.33 -0.84 -34.49
C ASP A 640 -0.44 -1.03 -33.25
N GLN A 641 -1.02 -0.94 -32.05
CA GLN A 641 -0.32 -1.22 -30.79
C GLN A 641 -0.52 -2.68 -30.32
N LEU A 642 -1.68 -3.27 -30.58
CA LEU A 642 -2.05 -4.61 -30.08
C LEU A 642 -1.58 -5.76 -30.99
N LEU A 643 -1.31 -5.49 -32.27
CA LEU A 643 -0.87 -6.49 -33.24
C LEU A 643 0.55 -6.22 -33.71
N PRO A 644 1.39 -7.25 -33.88
CA PRO A 644 2.76 -7.07 -34.32
C PRO A 644 2.81 -6.41 -35.71
N THR A 645 3.92 -5.76 -36.00
CA THR A 645 4.13 -5.01 -37.24
C THR A 645 4.02 -5.91 -38.47
N SER A 646 4.41 -7.19 -38.33
CA SER A 646 4.31 -8.20 -39.39
C SER A 646 2.87 -8.68 -39.69
N ALA A 647 1.91 -8.45 -38.79
CA ALA A 647 0.55 -8.94 -38.95
C ALA A 647 -0.24 -8.12 -39.99
N VAL A 648 -0.87 -8.82 -40.93
CA VAL A 648 -1.81 -8.20 -41.87
C VAL A 648 -2.98 -7.60 -41.10
N ARG A 649 -3.19 -6.28 -41.26
CA ARG A 649 -4.30 -5.58 -40.61
C ARG A 649 -5.62 -6.00 -41.25
N PRO A 650 -6.62 -6.45 -40.47
CA PRO A 650 -7.91 -6.82 -41.02
C PRO A 650 -8.68 -5.57 -41.45
N THR A 651 -9.49 -5.69 -42.49
CA THR A 651 -10.52 -4.71 -42.84
C THR A 651 -11.60 -4.67 -41.76
N ILE A 652 -12.15 -3.48 -41.49
CA ILE A 652 -13.14 -3.28 -40.43
C ILE A 652 -14.26 -2.37 -40.95
N ALA A 653 -15.49 -2.85 -40.84
CA ALA A 653 -16.67 -2.09 -41.20
C ALA A 653 -17.63 -1.97 -40.01
N TYR A 654 -18.07 -0.75 -39.72
CA TYR A 654 -19.12 -0.42 -38.75
C TYR A 654 -20.42 -0.13 -39.49
N TRP A 655 -21.51 -0.74 -39.06
CA TRP A 655 -22.83 -0.52 -39.66
C TRP A 655 -23.93 -0.72 -38.62
N GLU A 656 -25.15 -0.26 -38.88
CA GLU A 656 -26.28 -0.38 -37.98
C GLU A 656 -27.27 -1.44 -38.48
N ASP A 657 -27.71 -2.32 -37.58
CA ASP A 657 -28.79 -3.25 -37.91
C ASP A 657 -30.15 -2.55 -38.00
N ALA A 658 -31.18 -3.29 -38.42
CA ALA A 658 -32.54 -2.75 -38.59
C ALA A 658 -33.16 -2.18 -37.30
N SER A 659 -32.55 -2.43 -36.14
CA SER A 659 -32.96 -1.90 -34.83
C SER A 659 -32.03 -0.79 -34.32
N GLY A 660 -31.19 -0.22 -35.18
CA GLY A 660 -30.28 0.90 -34.86
C GLY A 660 -29.10 0.49 -33.98
N ARG A 661 -28.80 -0.81 -33.88
CA ARG A 661 -27.68 -1.30 -33.05
C ARG A 661 -26.43 -1.43 -33.91
N VAL A 662 -25.30 -0.96 -33.38
CA VAL A 662 -24.03 -1.04 -34.09
C VAL A 662 -23.55 -2.49 -34.19
N VAL A 663 -23.16 -2.86 -35.40
CA VAL A 663 -22.60 -4.15 -35.79
C VAL A 663 -21.24 -3.90 -36.43
N VAL A 664 -20.31 -4.80 -36.15
CA VAL A 664 -18.95 -4.74 -36.67
C VAL A 664 -18.67 -6.00 -37.47
N THR A 665 -18.17 -5.80 -38.69
CA THR A 665 -17.70 -6.87 -39.57
C THR A 665 -16.19 -6.72 -39.76
N VAL A 666 -15.44 -7.80 -39.53
CA VAL A 666 -13.98 -7.81 -39.57
C VAL A 666 -13.48 -8.84 -40.58
N GLY A 667 -12.51 -8.45 -41.40
CA GLY A 667 -11.85 -9.32 -42.38
C GLY A 667 -12.66 -9.61 -43.65
N ALA A 668 -13.76 -8.89 -43.88
CA ALA A 668 -14.56 -8.98 -45.10
C ALA A 668 -14.04 -8.02 -46.19
N CYS A 669 -14.52 -8.13 -47.42
CA CYS A 669 -14.17 -7.21 -48.53
C CYS A 669 -14.86 -5.82 -48.41
N ILE A 670 -15.09 -5.33 -47.19
CA ILE A 670 -15.67 -4.03 -46.86
C ILE A 670 -14.91 -3.38 -45.71
N GLU A 671 -14.84 -2.06 -45.76
CA GLU A 671 -14.19 -1.25 -44.75
C GLU A 671 -14.88 0.10 -44.67
N GLY A 672 -14.97 0.68 -43.48
CA GLY A 672 -15.54 2.02 -43.31
C GLY A 672 -16.65 2.12 -42.27
N TRP A 673 -17.12 3.34 -42.08
CA TRP A 673 -18.38 3.62 -41.40
C TRP A 673 -19.51 3.63 -42.44
N LEU A 674 -20.35 2.60 -42.43
CA LEU A 674 -21.44 2.42 -43.40
C LEU A 674 -22.79 2.96 -42.87
N GLY A 675 -22.89 3.27 -41.57
CA GLY A 675 -24.13 3.72 -40.94
C GLY A 675 -25.27 2.71 -41.12
N ALA A 676 -26.48 3.18 -41.44
CA ALA A 676 -27.65 2.33 -41.65
C ALA A 676 -27.62 1.48 -42.95
N ALA A 677 -26.57 1.58 -43.77
CA ALA A 677 -26.44 0.76 -44.97
C ALA A 677 -26.00 -0.66 -44.60
N VAL A 678 -26.96 -1.59 -44.53
CA VAL A 678 -26.70 -3.01 -44.27
C VAL A 678 -25.92 -3.61 -45.45
N PRO A 679 -24.72 -4.18 -45.23
CA PRO A 679 -23.96 -4.83 -46.29
C PRO A 679 -24.67 -6.07 -46.84
N GLU A 680 -24.40 -6.42 -48.10
CA GLU A 680 -24.92 -7.65 -48.70
C GLU A 680 -24.48 -8.90 -47.92
N ARG A 681 -25.37 -9.88 -47.79
CA ARG A 681 -25.13 -11.09 -46.99
C ARG A 681 -23.88 -11.86 -47.41
N ALA A 682 -23.62 -11.98 -48.71
CA ALA A 682 -22.44 -12.66 -49.25
C ALA A 682 -21.12 -11.97 -48.82
N VAL A 683 -21.15 -10.65 -48.63
CA VAL A 683 -20.00 -9.87 -48.15
C VAL A 683 -19.80 -10.10 -46.64
N ILE A 684 -20.87 -10.13 -45.87
CA ILE A 684 -20.83 -10.42 -44.42
C ILE A 684 -20.25 -11.81 -44.15
N GLU A 685 -20.66 -12.82 -44.94
CA GLU A 685 -20.21 -14.21 -44.82
C GLU A 685 -18.73 -14.41 -45.19
N SER A 686 -18.09 -13.44 -45.86
CA SER A 686 -16.65 -13.48 -46.16
C SER A 686 -15.74 -13.14 -44.96
N GLY A 687 -16.30 -12.51 -43.92
CA GLY A 687 -15.60 -12.17 -42.69
C GLY A 687 -16.31 -12.73 -41.46
N TRP A 688 -16.02 -12.17 -40.29
CA TRP A 688 -16.78 -12.47 -39.07
C TRP A 688 -17.44 -11.21 -38.53
N THR A 689 -18.66 -11.37 -38.04
CA THR A 689 -19.53 -10.26 -37.67
C THR A 689 -20.06 -10.44 -36.27
N PHE A 690 -20.13 -9.36 -35.51
CA PHE A 690 -20.66 -9.36 -34.16
C PHE A 690 -21.34 -8.02 -33.85
N ARG A 691 -22.33 -8.09 -32.98
CA ARG A 691 -23.01 -6.90 -32.46
C ARG A 691 -22.21 -6.28 -31.32
N LEU A 692 -22.11 -4.97 -31.29
CA LEU A 692 -21.59 -4.23 -30.15
C LEU A 692 -22.67 -4.01 -29.09
N GLY A 693 -22.30 -4.22 -27.83
CA GLY A 693 -23.14 -3.88 -26.69
C GLY A 693 -23.30 -2.37 -26.57
N GLU A 694 -24.36 -1.93 -25.89
CA GLU A 694 -24.56 -0.51 -25.61
C GLU A 694 -23.37 0.08 -24.83
N GLY A 695 -22.91 1.26 -25.25
CA GLY A 695 -21.73 1.94 -24.71
C GLY A 695 -20.37 1.38 -25.16
N LYS A 696 -20.33 0.22 -25.84
CA LYS A 696 -19.08 -0.37 -26.38
C LYS A 696 -18.62 0.33 -27.64
N GLY A 697 -17.30 0.44 -27.81
CA GLY A 697 -16.70 1.28 -28.84
C GLY A 697 -15.40 0.72 -29.44
N PRO A 698 -14.51 1.60 -29.93
CA PRO A 698 -13.31 1.24 -30.66
C PRO A 698 -12.35 0.30 -29.93
N LEU A 699 -12.19 0.48 -28.61
CA LEU A 699 -11.29 -0.34 -27.80
C LEU A 699 -11.83 -1.76 -27.67
N THR A 700 -13.14 -1.92 -27.45
CA THR A 700 -13.80 -3.25 -27.41
C THR A 700 -13.53 -4.03 -28.70
N VAL A 701 -13.66 -3.37 -29.85
CA VAL A 701 -13.41 -4.00 -31.16
C VAL A 701 -11.93 -4.41 -31.29
N ALA A 702 -11.01 -3.49 -30.99
CA ALA A 702 -9.57 -3.76 -31.09
C ALA A 702 -9.14 -4.92 -30.19
N ILE A 703 -9.61 -4.96 -28.94
CA ILE A 703 -9.31 -6.05 -27.99
C ILE A 703 -9.90 -7.38 -28.45
N ARG A 704 -11.09 -7.39 -29.07
CA ARG A 704 -11.68 -8.62 -29.61
C ARG A 704 -10.91 -9.17 -30.81
N ILE A 705 -10.39 -8.29 -31.66
CA ILE A 705 -9.52 -8.67 -32.79
C ILE A 705 -8.18 -9.20 -32.25
N GLY A 706 -7.57 -8.49 -31.29
CA GLY A 706 -6.33 -8.91 -30.63
C GLY A 706 -6.47 -10.26 -29.92
N HIS A 707 -7.57 -10.47 -29.19
CA HIS A 707 -7.91 -11.76 -28.57
C HIS A 707 -7.92 -12.90 -29.58
N ARG A 708 -8.64 -12.73 -30.70
CA ARG A 708 -8.72 -13.75 -31.75
C ARG A 708 -7.37 -14.00 -32.42
N TRP A 709 -6.54 -12.97 -32.56
CA TRP A 709 -5.18 -13.12 -33.07
C TRP A 709 -4.31 -13.92 -32.10
N LEU A 710 -4.33 -13.60 -30.81
CA LEU A 710 -3.59 -14.31 -29.77
C LEU A 710 -4.05 -15.77 -29.67
N ASP A 711 -5.36 -16.01 -29.61
CA ASP A 711 -5.95 -17.35 -29.55
C ASP A 711 -5.48 -18.23 -30.72
N ARG A 712 -5.45 -17.68 -31.94
CA ARG A 712 -4.96 -18.41 -33.12
C ARG A 712 -3.48 -18.79 -33.04
N HIS A 713 -2.63 -17.95 -32.44
CA HIS A 713 -1.18 -18.18 -32.40
C HIS A 713 -0.74 -18.92 -31.13
N LEU A 714 -1.53 -18.87 -30.07
CA LEU A 714 -1.36 -19.63 -28.84
C LEU A 714 -2.12 -20.95 -28.84
N THR A 715 -2.96 -21.23 -29.85
CA THR A 715 -3.54 -22.57 -30.02
C THR A 715 -2.43 -23.55 -30.40
N PRO A 716 -2.17 -24.57 -29.59
CA PRO A 716 -1.08 -25.48 -29.87
C PRO A 716 -1.35 -26.35 -31.11
N PRO A 717 -0.33 -26.66 -31.93
CA PRO A 717 -0.50 -27.53 -33.08
C PRO A 717 -0.92 -28.95 -32.66
N SER A 718 -1.67 -29.63 -33.53
CA SER A 718 -2.04 -31.04 -33.32
C SER A 718 -0.78 -31.91 -33.24
N PHE A 719 -0.58 -32.54 -32.10
CA PHE A 719 0.57 -33.42 -31.90
C PHE A 719 0.39 -34.72 -32.69
N SER A 720 1.37 -35.03 -33.54
CA SER A 720 1.40 -36.24 -34.35
C SER A 720 2.66 -37.01 -33.95
N GLU A 721 2.48 -38.26 -33.51
CA GLU A 721 3.52 -39.20 -33.04
C GLU A 721 4.09 -38.90 -31.64
N VAL A 722 3.85 -39.85 -30.72
CA VAL A 722 4.41 -39.84 -29.38
C VAL A 722 5.67 -40.71 -29.40
N PRO A 723 6.88 -40.15 -29.16
CA PRO A 723 8.09 -40.97 -29.04
C PRO A 723 7.92 -42.04 -27.94
N VAL A 724 8.59 -43.17 -28.08
CA VAL A 724 8.63 -44.22 -27.05
C VAL A 724 10.10 -44.45 -26.70
N PRO A 725 10.58 -43.99 -25.54
CA PRO A 725 11.92 -44.34 -25.08
C PRO A 725 11.97 -45.81 -24.66
N HIS A 726 13.08 -46.46 -24.97
CA HIS A 726 13.39 -47.83 -24.58
C HIS A 726 14.64 -47.95 -23.69
N THR A 727 15.42 -46.88 -23.58
CA THR A 727 16.62 -46.82 -22.72
C THR A 727 16.67 -45.54 -21.88
N LEU A 728 17.41 -45.57 -20.76
CA LEU A 728 17.65 -44.40 -19.91
C LEU A 728 18.25 -43.22 -20.70
N GLU A 729 19.15 -43.51 -21.63
CA GLU A 729 19.81 -42.54 -22.49
C GLU A 729 18.83 -41.89 -23.47
N GLU A 730 17.87 -42.66 -24.01
CA GLU A 730 16.78 -42.13 -24.82
C GLU A 730 15.83 -41.26 -23.99
N SER A 731 15.48 -41.67 -22.76
CA SER A 731 14.71 -40.86 -21.81
C SER A 731 15.42 -39.52 -21.51
N ARG A 732 16.73 -39.57 -21.23
CA ARG A 732 17.54 -38.36 -21.02
C ARG A 732 17.57 -37.47 -22.26
N ALA A 733 17.78 -38.03 -23.44
CA ALA A 733 17.83 -37.26 -24.68
C ALA A 733 16.48 -36.59 -24.98
N LEU A 734 15.36 -37.29 -24.79
CA LEU A 734 14.01 -36.75 -24.97
C LEU A 734 13.71 -35.61 -24.01
N LEU A 735 14.03 -35.76 -22.72
CA LEU A 735 13.82 -34.70 -21.73
C LEU A 735 14.72 -33.47 -21.99
N ALA A 736 15.98 -33.67 -22.33
CA ALA A 736 16.88 -32.57 -22.71
C ALA A 736 16.37 -31.83 -23.96
N ALA A 737 15.94 -32.57 -24.99
CA ALA A 737 15.34 -32.00 -26.18
C ALA A 737 14.05 -31.26 -25.87
N HIS A 738 13.19 -31.80 -25.00
CA HIS A 738 11.96 -31.13 -24.55
C HIS A 738 12.29 -29.77 -23.92
N SER A 739 13.29 -29.72 -23.02
CA SER A 739 13.71 -28.46 -22.38
C SER A 739 14.16 -27.40 -23.39
N GLN A 740 14.99 -27.81 -24.35
CA GLN A 740 15.51 -26.90 -25.37
C GLN A 740 14.43 -26.40 -26.33
N VAL A 741 13.56 -27.30 -26.82
CA VAL A 741 12.45 -26.95 -27.72
C VAL A 741 11.44 -26.05 -26.98
N LEU A 742 11.17 -26.33 -25.71
CA LEU A 742 10.27 -25.52 -24.88
C LEU A 742 10.77 -24.08 -24.79
N LEU A 743 12.05 -23.89 -24.43
CA LEU A 743 12.67 -22.56 -24.36
C LEU A 743 12.58 -21.84 -25.71
N GLN A 744 12.96 -22.51 -26.79
CA GLN A 744 12.92 -21.91 -28.13
C GLN A 744 11.50 -21.48 -28.51
N ARG A 745 10.51 -22.34 -28.30
CA ARG A 745 9.11 -22.05 -28.63
C ARG A 745 8.53 -20.93 -27.77
N ARG A 746 8.81 -20.88 -26.47
CA ARG A 746 8.38 -19.76 -25.62
C ARG A 746 8.99 -18.44 -26.09
N SER A 747 10.28 -18.42 -26.44
CA SER A 747 10.97 -17.25 -26.98
C SER A 747 10.41 -16.79 -28.34
N GLU A 748 10.13 -17.72 -29.25
CA GLU A 748 9.48 -17.44 -30.54
C GLU A 748 8.09 -16.83 -30.33
N LEU A 749 7.25 -17.42 -29.48
CA LEU A 749 5.89 -16.93 -29.21
C LEU A 749 5.89 -15.57 -28.50
N SER A 750 6.80 -15.35 -27.54
CA SER A 750 6.93 -14.05 -26.86
C SER A 750 7.39 -12.96 -27.82
N SER A 751 8.36 -13.27 -28.70
CA SER A 751 8.87 -12.32 -29.70
C SER A 751 7.82 -12.00 -30.76
N LEU A 752 6.98 -12.97 -31.13
CA LEU A 752 5.91 -12.80 -32.11
C LEU A 752 4.91 -11.72 -31.72
N MET A 753 4.69 -11.47 -30.42
CA MET A 753 3.73 -10.48 -29.94
C MET A 753 4.23 -9.03 -30.05
N GLU A 754 5.54 -8.81 -30.20
CA GLU A 754 6.19 -7.47 -30.31
C GLU A 754 5.72 -6.45 -29.24
N LEU A 755 5.33 -6.92 -28.04
CA LEU A 755 4.86 -6.04 -26.98
C LEU A 755 6.01 -5.19 -26.41
N THR A 756 5.67 -4.03 -25.85
CA THR A 756 6.61 -3.16 -25.14
C THR A 756 6.14 -2.90 -23.71
N GLY A 757 7.07 -2.48 -22.84
CA GLY A 757 6.76 -2.12 -21.45
C GLY A 757 6.58 -3.31 -20.50
N PRO A 758 5.91 -3.10 -19.35
CA PRO A 758 5.88 -4.09 -18.26
C PRO A 758 5.24 -5.44 -18.62
N ASP A 759 4.25 -5.43 -19.52
CA ASP A 759 3.60 -6.67 -20.00
C ASP A 759 4.57 -7.51 -20.86
N ALA A 760 5.49 -6.87 -21.59
CA ALA A 760 6.51 -7.55 -22.37
C ALA A 760 7.63 -8.14 -21.49
N GLU A 761 8.03 -7.42 -20.45
CA GLU A 761 9.01 -7.89 -19.45
C GLU A 761 8.53 -9.18 -18.76
N ALA A 762 7.25 -9.22 -18.35
CA ALA A 762 6.65 -10.40 -17.73
C ALA A 762 6.61 -11.62 -18.67
N LEU A 763 6.30 -11.43 -19.96
CA LEU A 763 6.34 -12.52 -20.94
C LEU A 763 7.75 -12.99 -21.24
N THR A 764 8.70 -12.05 -21.34
CA THR A 764 10.11 -12.36 -21.59
C THR A 764 10.69 -13.22 -20.48
N GLU A 765 10.30 -12.98 -19.23
CA GLU A 765 10.73 -13.82 -18.11
C GLU A 765 10.27 -15.27 -18.28
N VAL A 766 8.98 -15.51 -18.52
CA VAL A 766 8.46 -16.86 -18.78
C VAL A 766 9.17 -17.49 -19.99
N ALA A 767 9.44 -16.67 -21.00
CA ALA A 767 10.11 -17.09 -22.23
C ALA A 767 11.60 -17.41 -22.06
N THR A 768 12.23 -17.04 -20.96
CA THR A 768 13.65 -17.32 -20.68
C THR A 768 13.86 -18.47 -19.69
N GLN A 769 12.81 -18.94 -19.02
CA GLN A 769 12.88 -20.11 -18.13
C GLN A 769 13.16 -21.40 -18.92
N ARG A 770 14.14 -22.18 -18.45
CA ARG A 770 14.44 -23.55 -18.90
C ARG A 770 13.97 -24.56 -17.85
N ILE A 771 13.48 -25.70 -18.29
CA ILE A 771 13.13 -26.80 -17.39
C ILE A 771 14.36 -27.71 -17.18
N GLN A 772 14.69 -27.98 -15.93
CA GLN A 772 15.68 -28.97 -15.53
C GLN A 772 14.95 -30.21 -15.01
N PHE A 773 15.43 -31.39 -15.39
CA PHE A 773 14.91 -32.67 -14.98
C PHE A 773 15.91 -33.41 -14.09
N ALA A 774 15.42 -34.26 -13.19
CA ALA A 774 16.19 -35.30 -12.52
C ALA A 774 15.46 -36.64 -12.65
N ILE A 775 16.22 -37.67 -13.04
CA ILE A 775 15.73 -39.03 -13.22
C ILE A 775 16.65 -40.00 -12.48
N SER A 776 16.07 -41.07 -11.91
CA SER A 776 16.85 -42.11 -11.24
C SER A 776 17.63 -42.96 -12.24
N ASP A 777 18.75 -43.54 -11.80
CA ASP A 777 19.55 -44.48 -12.59
C ASP A 777 19.12 -45.95 -12.43
N HIS A 778 18.11 -46.20 -11.61
CA HIS A 778 17.61 -47.55 -11.33
C HIS A 778 16.87 -48.15 -12.55
N HIS A 779 16.85 -49.48 -12.62
CA HIS A 779 16.13 -50.20 -13.66
C HIS A 779 14.61 -50.04 -13.49
N VAL A 780 13.89 -49.85 -14.61
CA VAL A 780 12.42 -49.76 -14.68
C VAL A 780 11.94 -50.68 -15.80
N ASP A 781 10.74 -51.25 -15.66
CA ASP A 781 10.16 -52.17 -16.64
C ASP A 781 9.79 -51.45 -17.95
N GLU A 782 9.32 -50.21 -17.86
CA GLU A 782 9.02 -49.32 -18.99
C GLU A 782 9.62 -47.93 -18.75
N GLU A 783 10.43 -47.43 -19.69
CA GLU A 783 11.07 -46.11 -19.58
C GLU A 783 10.07 -44.96 -19.53
N ARG A 784 8.86 -45.15 -20.07
CA ARG A 784 7.76 -44.18 -19.98
C ARG A 784 7.31 -43.93 -18.55
N ASP A 785 7.36 -44.95 -17.70
CA ASP A 785 6.94 -44.89 -16.32
C ASP A 785 8.05 -44.39 -15.39
N ARG A 786 9.26 -44.16 -15.93
CA ARG A 786 10.38 -43.62 -15.16
C ARG A 786 9.97 -42.30 -14.52
N GLY A 787 10.07 -42.24 -13.20
CA GLY A 787 9.79 -41.03 -12.42
C GLY A 787 10.76 -39.91 -12.77
N VAL A 788 10.22 -38.71 -12.95
CA VAL A 788 10.96 -37.49 -13.30
C VAL A 788 10.62 -36.41 -12.29
N TRP A 789 11.63 -35.86 -11.65
CA TRP A 789 11.50 -34.60 -10.92
C TRP A 789 11.88 -33.45 -11.85
N PHE A 790 11.21 -32.31 -11.73
CA PHE A 790 11.51 -31.16 -12.59
C PHE A 790 11.44 -29.84 -11.84
N ARG A 791 12.17 -28.84 -12.36
CA ARG A 791 12.17 -27.46 -11.89
C ARG A 791 12.47 -26.47 -13.00
N GLU A 792 11.88 -25.28 -12.92
CA GLU A 792 12.21 -24.20 -13.83
C GLU A 792 13.41 -23.37 -13.32
N ARG A 793 14.32 -23.02 -14.22
CA ARG A 793 15.49 -22.18 -13.95
C ARG A 793 15.73 -21.22 -15.11
N PRO A 794 16.04 -19.94 -14.85
CA PRO A 794 16.31 -18.97 -15.91
C PRO A 794 17.62 -19.27 -16.65
N GLU A 795 18.55 -20.02 -16.05
CA GLU A 795 19.82 -20.40 -16.66
C GLU A 795 20.19 -21.84 -16.30
N LEU A 796 20.57 -22.62 -17.33
CA LEU A 796 21.13 -23.97 -17.24
C LEU A 796 22.35 -24.06 -18.16
N ARG A 797 23.46 -24.64 -17.69
CA ARG A 797 24.58 -24.94 -18.59
C ARG A 797 24.22 -26.12 -19.48
N THR A 798 24.81 -26.16 -20.68
CA THR A 798 24.64 -27.30 -21.59
C THR A 798 25.08 -28.60 -20.92
N GLY A 799 24.19 -29.58 -20.87
CA GLY A 799 24.39 -30.86 -20.19
C GLY A 799 23.79 -30.92 -18.77
N GLU A 800 23.32 -29.80 -18.22
CA GLU A 800 22.63 -29.74 -16.92
C GLU A 800 21.11 -29.87 -17.05
N GLU A 801 20.55 -30.01 -18.25
CA GLU A 801 19.11 -30.10 -18.49
C GLU A 801 18.50 -31.36 -17.84
N VAL A 802 19.28 -32.43 -17.72
CA VAL A 802 18.87 -33.69 -17.10
C VAL A 802 19.98 -34.21 -16.19
N VAL A 803 19.68 -34.32 -14.90
CA VAL A 803 20.55 -34.91 -13.89
C VAL A 803 20.17 -36.38 -13.70
N ILE A 804 21.15 -37.28 -13.75
CA ILE A 804 20.98 -38.72 -13.48
C ILE A 804 21.64 -39.04 -12.14
N GLY A 805 20.96 -39.77 -11.26
CA GLY A 805 21.52 -40.29 -10.01
C GLY A 805 20.47 -40.57 -8.95
N GLU A 806 20.90 -40.69 -7.69
CA GLU A 806 19.98 -40.72 -6.55
C GLU A 806 19.10 -39.46 -6.55
N LEU A 807 17.79 -39.68 -6.44
CA LEU A 807 16.79 -38.62 -6.51
C LEU A 807 17.01 -37.64 -5.34
N PRO A 808 17.18 -36.33 -5.59
CA PRO A 808 17.48 -35.37 -4.52
C PRO A 808 16.27 -35.15 -3.61
N ASP A 809 16.51 -34.46 -2.50
CA ASP A 809 15.48 -34.10 -1.53
C ASP A 809 14.29 -33.39 -2.23
N SER A 810 13.06 -33.85 -1.97
CA SER A 810 11.87 -33.43 -2.72
C SER A 810 11.55 -31.93 -2.59
N ALA A 811 12.11 -31.27 -1.58
CA ALA A 811 11.94 -29.84 -1.32
C ALA A 811 12.63 -28.91 -2.35
N GLU A 812 13.61 -29.40 -3.13
CA GLU A 812 14.35 -28.58 -4.11
C GLU A 812 13.76 -28.57 -5.54
N TRP A 813 12.68 -29.32 -5.76
CA TRP A 813 12.08 -29.56 -7.08
C TRP A 813 10.65 -29.03 -7.12
N SER A 814 10.26 -28.43 -8.25
CA SER A 814 8.93 -27.79 -8.37
C SER A 814 7.82 -28.80 -8.64
N GLY A 815 8.15 -30.02 -9.06
CA GLY A 815 7.17 -31.07 -9.31
C GLY A 815 7.79 -32.43 -9.60
N HIS A 816 6.91 -33.42 -9.67
CA HIS A 816 7.21 -34.79 -10.02
C HIS A 816 6.22 -35.28 -11.08
N GLY A 817 6.66 -36.17 -11.96
CA GLY A 817 5.86 -36.76 -13.02
C GLY A 817 6.55 -38.01 -13.55
N SER A 818 6.17 -38.43 -14.75
CA SER A 818 6.82 -39.52 -15.49
C SER A 818 7.41 -38.99 -16.79
N VAL A 819 8.33 -39.76 -17.40
CA VAL A 819 8.82 -39.45 -18.75
C VAL A 819 7.64 -39.34 -19.72
N ASP A 820 6.63 -40.21 -19.60
CA ASP A 820 5.41 -40.18 -20.42
C ASP A 820 4.68 -38.84 -20.37
N SER A 821 4.65 -38.15 -19.21
CA SER A 821 3.98 -36.86 -19.05
C SER A 821 4.56 -35.76 -19.96
N PHE A 822 5.87 -35.80 -20.20
CA PHE A 822 6.60 -34.83 -21.04
C PHE A 822 6.73 -35.26 -22.50
N VAL A 823 6.50 -36.54 -22.78
CA VAL A 823 6.57 -37.11 -24.12
C VAL A 823 5.19 -37.09 -24.80
N THR A 824 4.12 -37.28 -24.04
CA THR A 824 2.72 -37.17 -24.51
C THR A 824 2.25 -35.72 -24.67
N THR A 825 2.79 -34.81 -23.86
CA THR A 825 2.58 -33.35 -24.02
C THR A 825 3.77 -32.77 -24.76
N SER A 826 3.57 -32.34 -26.01
CA SER A 826 4.66 -31.73 -26.79
C SER A 826 5.15 -30.43 -26.16
N ALA A 827 6.44 -30.11 -26.33
CA ALA A 827 7.00 -28.84 -25.88
C ALA A 827 6.26 -27.60 -26.45
N ALA A 828 5.65 -27.72 -27.64
CA ALA A 828 4.82 -26.68 -28.24
C ALA A 828 3.46 -26.50 -27.53
N GLN A 829 2.87 -27.60 -27.02
CA GLN A 829 1.67 -27.54 -26.19
C GLN A 829 1.96 -26.93 -24.83
N SER A 830 3.06 -27.33 -24.19
CA SER A 830 3.50 -26.74 -22.92
C SER A 830 3.76 -25.24 -23.08
N SER A 831 4.59 -24.83 -24.05
CA SER A 831 4.91 -23.40 -24.26
C SER A 831 3.67 -22.53 -24.44
N SER A 832 2.70 -23.01 -25.21
CA SER A 832 1.45 -22.30 -25.46
C SER A 832 0.61 -22.13 -24.18
N ARG A 833 0.48 -23.22 -23.40
CA ARG A 833 -0.23 -23.22 -22.12
C ARG A 833 0.41 -22.28 -21.11
N ASP A 834 1.74 -22.27 -21.02
CA ASP A 834 2.48 -21.43 -20.08
C ASP A 834 2.29 -19.94 -20.38
N LEU A 835 2.38 -19.55 -21.66
CA LEU A 835 2.12 -18.18 -22.07
C LEU A 835 0.65 -17.79 -21.87
N GLN A 836 -0.31 -18.67 -22.19
CA GLN A 836 -1.73 -18.42 -21.91
C GLN A 836 -1.98 -18.22 -20.41
N GLN A 837 -1.38 -19.05 -19.56
CA GLN A 837 -1.49 -18.92 -18.11
C GLN A 837 -0.88 -17.60 -17.61
N SER A 838 0.28 -17.20 -18.13
CA SER A 838 0.91 -15.92 -17.81
C SER A 838 0.05 -14.72 -18.24
N ILE A 839 -0.52 -14.76 -19.45
CA ILE A 839 -1.43 -13.72 -19.94
C ILE A 839 -2.67 -13.64 -19.06
N ASN A 840 -3.31 -14.78 -18.77
CA ASN A 840 -4.49 -14.85 -17.91
C ASN A 840 -4.18 -14.35 -16.50
N ALA A 841 -2.98 -14.60 -15.97
CA ALA A 841 -2.53 -14.05 -14.69
C ALA A 841 -2.38 -12.51 -14.73
N MET A 842 -1.81 -11.95 -15.79
CA MET A 842 -1.70 -10.50 -15.98
C MET A 842 -3.06 -9.81 -16.14
N VAL A 843 -4.00 -10.47 -16.83
CA VAL A 843 -5.39 -10.00 -16.95
C VAL A 843 -6.10 -10.15 -15.59
N GLY A 844 -5.80 -11.19 -14.82
CA GLY A 844 -6.41 -11.49 -13.52
C GLY A 844 -7.65 -12.38 -13.61
N ARG A 845 -7.91 -13.00 -14.77
CA ARG A 845 -8.99 -13.97 -15.03
C ARG A 845 -8.67 -14.78 -16.28
N THR A 846 -9.37 -15.90 -16.49
CA THR A 846 -9.30 -16.64 -17.75
C THR A 846 -9.88 -15.80 -18.89
N TRP A 847 -9.03 -15.41 -19.84
CA TRP A 847 -9.37 -14.58 -20.98
C TRP A 847 -9.07 -15.28 -22.31
N ILE A 848 -7.89 -15.89 -22.44
CA ILE A 848 -7.49 -16.74 -23.56
C ILE A 848 -7.66 -18.20 -23.17
#